data_AF-A0A6M8B1K8-F1
#
_entry.id   AF-A0A6M8B1K8-F1
#
_cell.length_a   1.000
_cell.length_b   1.000
_cell.length_c   1.000
_cell.angle_alpha   90.00
_cell.angle_beta   90.00
_cell.angle_gamma   90.00
#
_symmetry.space_group_name_H-M   'P 1'
#
loop_
_entity.id
_entity.type
_entity.pdbx_description
1 polymer ?
#
loop_
_entity_poly.entity_id
_entity_poly.type
_entity_poly.pdbx_seq_one_letter_code
_entity_poly.pdbx_strand_id
1 'polypeptide(L)'
;MADPSTYRPAAGEIPTSPGVYRFLDPEGRVIYVGKAKNLRARLSNYFQDLAALHPRTQRMVTTACAVEWTVVATEVESLALEYSWIKEFHPRFNVMYKDDKSYPYLMVSLNEEFPRAQVVRGARKRGARYFGPYVQAWSIRDTLDQLLRVFPIRSCSAGVFQRAKAAGRPCLLGYIDKCSAPCVGRVSALDHRALAKDLCSFLAGRTGPYLREVESQMRAAAGALDFEKAARLRDDAAALRKVIERNAVVLPDATDADVFGLVRDELTAAVQVFHVRGGRIRGQRGWVIDTPDDATDSELVERLIQQVYADLLDPGDTGAPESSSAGAAAAPSGPVSGPTTSVGVGRAPACPAPRARREDEPTPRRAEAAATSVDDVAHASTTAVPREVLVPVLPDDAPAVRAWLAGLRGAAVDLRVPARGDKAALMETVRKNAEEALRLHKTRRAGDLTQRSAALDELAEALDMPEAPLRIECYDISHTQGTHQVGSMVVFEDGAPRKSDYRRFIIRGEDGGGATDDTAAMSEVLTRRFKRLLAEQGRGAAGLSATEAAEQVEDAEGVAVVSGPIDPETGRAKRFSYAPGLVVVDGGPPQVGAARAVLDELGIDTPIVGLAKRLEEIWIPGDEFPVILPRTSPALYLLQHLRDESHRFAITHHRAKRSAGMTRSALDGVPGLGPARQAALLKAFGSVKRLRAASVERIAEVKGIGPALAAAIHEHLGDGGETAG
;
A
#
# COMPACT_ATOMS: atom_id res chain seq x y z
N MET A 1 -8.11 -6.82 23.51
CA MET A 1 -9.07 -6.93 22.39
C MET A 1 -9.33 -5.53 21.91
N ALA A 2 -9.34 -5.30 20.60
CA ALA A 2 -9.69 -3.99 20.07
C ALA A 2 -11.17 -3.72 20.36
N ASP A 3 -11.49 -2.51 20.81
CA ASP A 3 -12.88 -2.08 20.96
C ASP A 3 -13.42 -1.67 19.59
N PRO A 4 -14.46 -2.32 19.05
CA PRO A 4 -15.06 -1.97 17.76
C PRO A 4 -15.52 -0.52 17.65
N SER A 5 -15.79 0.15 18.78
CA SER A 5 -16.18 1.57 18.81
C SER A 5 -15.06 2.49 18.30
N THR A 6 -13.80 2.10 18.51
CA THR A 6 -12.61 2.93 18.23
C THR A 6 -12.29 3.09 16.76
N TYR A 7 -12.68 2.11 15.93
CA TYR A 7 -12.40 2.14 14.48
C TYR A 7 -13.68 2.09 13.63
N ARG A 8 -14.85 2.19 14.27
CA ARG A 8 -16.14 2.26 13.60
C ARG A 8 -16.19 3.52 12.72
N PRO A 9 -16.35 3.39 11.39
CA PRO A 9 -16.52 4.55 10.53
C PRO A 9 -17.84 5.26 10.83
N ALA A 10 -17.89 6.57 10.64
CA ALA A 10 -19.14 7.29 10.80
C ALA A 10 -20.14 6.84 9.72
N ALA A 11 -21.43 6.71 10.06
CA ALA A 11 -22.42 6.17 9.12
C ALA A 11 -22.55 6.99 7.82
N GLY A 12 -22.30 8.31 7.90
CA GLY A 12 -22.27 9.21 6.73
C GLY A 12 -21.01 9.10 5.87
N GLU A 13 -19.94 8.52 6.41
CA GLU A 13 -18.71 8.23 5.67
C GLU A 13 -18.86 7.00 4.79
N ILE A 14 -19.76 6.07 5.10
CA ILE A 14 -19.89 4.85 4.31
C ILE A 14 -20.85 5.08 3.13
N PRO A 15 -20.46 4.78 1.87
CA PRO A 15 -21.33 4.93 0.70
C PRO A 15 -22.44 3.87 0.67
N THR A 16 -23.52 4.14 -0.06
CA THR A 16 -24.62 3.18 -0.30
C THR A 16 -24.41 2.30 -1.54
N SER A 17 -23.35 2.58 -2.31
CA SER A 17 -22.98 1.85 -3.52
C SER A 17 -22.52 0.41 -3.24
N PRO A 18 -22.55 -0.48 -4.24
CA PRO A 18 -21.98 -1.81 -4.13
C PRO A 18 -20.46 -1.73 -4.00
N GLY A 19 -19.87 -2.70 -3.28
CA GLY A 19 -18.46 -2.66 -2.94
C GLY A 19 -17.95 -3.91 -2.25
N VAL A 20 -16.63 -3.97 -2.10
CA VAL A 20 -15.92 -4.95 -1.28
C VAL A 20 -15.29 -4.24 -0.11
N TYR A 21 -15.35 -4.84 1.06
CA TYR A 21 -14.76 -4.32 2.28
C TYR A 21 -13.82 -5.34 2.91
N ARG A 22 -12.79 -4.85 3.60
CA ARG A 22 -11.78 -5.64 4.30
C ARG A 22 -11.59 -5.14 5.72
N PHE A 23 -11.43 -6.07 6.64
CA PHE A 23 -11.02 -5.78 8.01
C PHE A 23 -9.53 -6.09 8.16
N LEU A 24 -8.81 -5.20 8.82
CA LEU A 24 -7.37 -5.29 9.05
C LEU A 24 -7.06 -5.48 10.54
N ASP A 25 -6.01 -6.22 10.84
CA ASP A 25 -5.44 -6.31 12.19
C ASP A 25 -4.44 -5.16 12.47
N PRO A 26 -3.94 -5.00 13.72
CA PRO A 26 -2.96 -3.97 14.07
C PRO A 26 -1.65 -4.03 13.27
N GLU A 27 -1.32 -5.18 12.68
CA GLU A 27 -0.15 -5.36 11.81
C GLU A 27 -0.45 -5.05 10.33
N GLY A 28 -1.67 -4.58 10.01
CA GLY A 28 -2.09 -4.23 8.66
C GLY A 28 -2.45 -5.43 7.78
N ARG A 29 -2.57 -6.64 8.34
CA ARG A 29 -2.93 -7.84 7.58
C ARG A 29 -4.44 -7.94 7.43
N VAL A 30 -4.87 -8.36 6.24
CA VAL A 30 -6.29 -8.57 5.95
C VAL A 30 -6.80 -9.84 6.65
N ILE A 31 -7.67 -9.67 7.63
CA ILE A 31 -8.20 -10.78 8.43
C ILE A 31 -9.59 -11.25 7.97
N TYR A 32 -10.33 -10.40 7.27
CA TYR A 32 -11.62 -10.71 6.68
C TYR A 32 -11.88 -9.86 5.43
N VAL A 33 -12.51 -10.47 4.41
CA VAL A 33 -13.02 -9.80 3.22
C VAL A 33 -14.50 -10.13 3.03
N GLY A 34 -15.32 -9.15 2.68
CA GLY A 34 -16.72 -9.36 2.36
C GLY A 34 -17.24 -8.44 1.24
N LYS A 35 -18.29 -8.88 0.54
CA LYS A 35 -19.01 -8.08 -0.46
C LYS A 35 -20.32 -7.47 0.08
N ALA A 36 -20.72 -6.34 -0.51
CA ALA A 36 -21.98 -5.68 -0.23
C ALA A 36 -22.65 -5.17 -1.50
N LYS A 37 -24.00 -5.27 -1.56
CA LYS A 37 -24.81 -4.48 -2.52
C LYS A 37 -24.96 -3.03 -2.06
N ASN A 38 -24.99 -2.83 -0.75
CA ASN A 38 -25.03 -1.53 -0.08
C ASN A 38 -24.03 -1.57 1.07
N LEU A 39 -22.88 -0.89 0.90
CA LEU A 39 -21.78 -0.91 1.85
C LEU A 39 -22.22 -0.41 3.23
N ARG A 40 -22.94 0.71 3.31
CA ARG A 40 -23.45 1.30 4.57
C ARG A 40 -24.27 0.29 5.37
N ALA A 41 -25.34 -0.21 4.78
CA ALA A 41 -26.23 -1.16 5.47
C ALA A 41 -25.48 -2.44 5.89
N ARG A 42 -24.52 -2.90 5.08
CA ARG A 42 -23.76 -4.11 5.38
C ARG A 42 -22.74 -3.91 6.50
N LEU A 43 -21.97 -2.82 6.46
CA LEU A 43 -20.95 -2.50 7.47
C LEU A 43 -21.60 -2.15 8.81
N SER A 44 -22.72 -1.42 8.82
CA SER A 44 -23.45 -1.12 10.06
C SER A 44 -23.88 -2.36 10.83
N ASN A 45 -24.12 -3.50 10.17
CA ASN A 45 -24.46 -4.76 10.83
C ASN A 45 -23.30 -5.36 11.65
N TYR A 46 -22.04 -5.03 11.34
CA TYR A 46 -20.89 -5.51 12.12
C TYR A 46 -20.64 -4.70 13.39
N PHE A 47 -21.13 -3.46 13.44
CA PHE A 47 -20.98 -2.55 14.58
C PHE A 47 -22.27 -2.41 15.42
N GLN A 48 -23.11 -3.45 15.39
CA GLN A 48 -24.22 -3.60 16.33
C GLN A 48 -23.70 -4.01 17.71
N ASP A 49 -24.60 -4.11 18.69
CA ASP A 49 -24.24 -4.63 20.01
C ASP A 49 -23.50 -5.96 19.87
N LEU A 50 -22.31 -6.02 20.48
CA LEU A 50 -21.44 -7.20 20.47
C LEU A 50 -22.23 -8.43 20.89
N ALA A 51 -23.08 -8.34 21.93
CA ALA A 51 -23.87 -9.46 22.43
C ALA A 51 -24.85 -10.05 21.40
N ALA A 52 -25.31 -9.24 20.43
CA ALA A 52 -26.20 -9.67 19.36
C ALA A 52 -25.46 -10.35 18.19
N LEU A 53 -24.14 -10.21 18.11
CA LEU A 53 -23.33 -10.79 17.04
C LEU A 53 -23.01 -12.26 17.30
N HIS A 54 -22.95 -13.05 16.22
CA HIS A 54 -22.50 -14.44 16.29
C HIS A 54 -21.06 -14.52 16.87
N PRO A 55 -20.72 -15.52 17.72
CA PRO A 55 -19.41 -15.59 18.41
C PRO A 55 -18.18 -15.48 17.50
N ARG A 56 -18.27 -16.03 16.28
CA ARG A 56 -17.23 -15.88 15.26
C ARG A 56 -17.07 -14.44 14.79
N THR A 57 -18.17 -13.74 14.54
CA THR A 57 -18.17 -12.35 14.09
C THR A 57 -17.70 -11.44 15.19
N GLN A 58 -18.12 -11.65 16.45
CA GLN A 58 -17.55 -10.96 17.61
C GLN A 58 -16.02 -11.03 17.60
N ARG A 59 -15.45 -12.25 17.54
CA ARG A 59 -13.99 -12.44 17.51
C ARG A 59 -13.32 -11.73 16.34
N MET A 60 -13.95 -11.71 15.17
CA MET A 60 -13.42 -11.01 13.99
C MET A 60 -13.36 -9.50 14.23
N VAL A 61 -14.48 -8.91 14.67
CA VAL A 61 -14.59 -7.46 14.90
C VAL A 61 -13.70 -7.03 16.08
N THR A 62 -13.52 -7.84 17.12
CA THR A 62 -12.61 -7.50 18.24
C THR A 62 -11.12 -7.77 17.96
N THR A 63 -10.81 -8.45 16.86
CA THR A 63 -9.42 -8.63 16.36
C THR A 63 -9.04 -7.51 15.40
N ALA A 64 -10.00 -6.95 14.67
CA ALA A 64 -9.73 -5.87 13.72
C ALA A 64 -9.41 -4.55 14.45
N CYS A 65 -8.58 -3.71 13.82
CA CYS A 65 -8.34 -2.33 14.22
C CYS A 65 -8.79 -1.31 13.17
N ALA A 66 -9.11 -1.76 11.95
CA ALA A 66 -9.52 -0.88 10.86
C ALA A 66 -10.43 -1.62 9.87
N VAL A 67 -11.25 -0.85 9.17
CA VAL A 67 -12.06 -1.32 8.04
C VAL A 67 -11.85 -0.40 6.84
N GLU A 68 -11.64 -1.01 5.68
CA GLU A 68 -11.47 -0.33 4.41
C GLU A 68 -12.44 -0.88 3.37
N TRP A 69 -12.81 -0.07 2.39
CA TRP A 69 -13.72 -0.48 1.33
C TRP A 69 -13.31 0.08 -0.03
N THR A 70 -13.72 -0.64 -1.07
CA THR A 70 -13.61 -0.22 -2.47
C THR A 70 -15.00 -0.25 -3.08
N VAL A 71 -15.39 0.88 -3.66
CA VAL A 71 -16.67 1.02 -4.37
C VAL A 71 -16.49 0.49 -5.79
N VAL A 72 -17.45 -0.30 -6.24
CA VAL A 72 -17.49 -0.82 -7.61
C VAL A 72 -18.80 -0.41 -8.28
N ALA A 73 -18.89 -0.56 -9.61
CA ALA A 73 -20.10 -0.16 -10.33
C ALA A 73 -21.24 -1.17 -10.14
N THR A 74 -20.93 -2.47 -10.08
CA THR A 74 -21.94 -3.54 -10.03
C THR A 74 -21.71 -4.57 -8.92
N GLU A 75 -22.75 -5.33 -8.59
CA GLU A 75 -22.65 -6.48 -7.68
C GLU A 75 -21.76 -7.60 -8.24
N VAL A 76 -21.67 -7.72 -9.56
CA VAL A 76 -20.84 -8.75 -10.21
C VAL A 76 -19.36 -8.44 -9.99
N GLU A 77 -18.96 -7.18 -10.12
CA GLU A 77 -17.61 -6.72 -9.79
C GLU A 77 -17.27 -6.95 -8.32
N SER A 78 -18.18 -6.63 -7.39
CA SER A 78 -17.89 -6.80 -5.97
C SER A 78 -17.65 -8.27 -5.61
N LEU A 79 -18.37 -9.18 -6.28
CA LEU A 79 -18.14 -10.61 -6.16
C LEU A 79 -16.78 -11.04 -6.72
N ALA A 80 -16.41 -10.54 -7.91
CA ALA A 80 -15.14 -10.90 -8.55
C ALA A 80 -13.91 -10.36 -7.77
N LEU A 81 -14.03 -9.14 -7.24
CA LEU A 81 -12.99 -8.51 -6.43
C LEU A 81 -12.86 -9.19 -5.06
N GLU A 82 -13.98 -9.50 -4.39
CA GLU A 82 -13.98 -10.30 -3.14
C GLU A 82 -13.26 -11.63 -3.34
N TYR A 83 -13.56 -12.35 -4.43
CA TYR A 83 -12.91 -13.63 -4.72
C TYR A 83 -11.40 -13.48 -4.94
N SER A 84 -10.99 -12.45 -5.67
CA SER A 84 -9.58 -12.18 -5.95
C SER A 84 -8.83 -11.90 -4.65
N TRP A 85 -9.39 -11.08 -3.77
CA TRP A 85 -8.79 -10.75 -2.47
C TRP A 85 -8.78 -11.91 -1.48
N ILE A 86 -9.81 -12.75 -1.45
CA ILE A 86 -9.79 -13.95 -0.59
C ILE A 86 -8.66 -14.90 -1.02
N LYS A 87 -8.39 -14.99 -2.33
CA LYS A 87 -7.28 -15.78 -2.87
C LYS A 87 -5.92 -15.13 -2.62
N GLU A 88 -5.83 -13.83 -2.72
CA GLU A 88 -4.56 -13.10 -2.54
C GLU A 88 -4.17 -13.08 -1.06
N PHE A 89 -5.09 -12.71 -0.18
CA PHE A 89 -4.79 -12.46 1.24
C PHE A 89 -5.01 -13.66 2.15
N HIS A 90 -5.71 -14.70 1.69
CA HIS A 90 -6.08 -15.87 2.50
C HIS A 90 -6.57 -15.54 3.93
N PRO A 91 -7.58 -14.66 4.07
CA PRO A 91 -7.98 -14.11 5.36
C PRO A 91 -8.50 -15.18 6.33
N ARG A 92 -7.96 -15.17 7.56
CA ARG A 92 -8.24 -16.18 8.61
C ARG A 92 -9.72 -16.30 8.98
N PHE A 93 -10.46 -15.20 9.03
CA PHE A 93 -11.88 -15.23 9.45
C PHE A 93 -12.84 -15.49 8.31
N ASN A 94 -12.41 -15.47 7.05
CA ASN A 94 -13.22 -16.01 5.99
C ASN A 94 -13.37 -17.52 6.20
N VAL A 95 -14.58 -18.04 5.97
CA VAL A 95 -14.75 -19.49 5.97
C VAL A 95 -13.93 -19.99 4.79
N MET A 96 -12.74 -20.56 5.05
CA MET A 96 -12.10 -21.44 4.08
C MET A 96 -13.15 -22.46 3.71
N TYR A 97 -13.65 -22.36 2.48
CA TYR A 97 -14.89 -22.94 2.01
C TYR A 97 -15.01 -24.41 2.47
N LYS A 98 -15.73 -24.67 3.56
CA LYS A 98 -15.89 -26.01 4.14
C LYS A 98 -16.94 -26.85 3.38
N ASP A 99 -17.32 -26.37 2.21
CA ASP A 99 -18.07 -27.06 1.18
C ASP A 99 -17.67 -26.45 -0.16
N ASP A 100 -17.48 -27.30 -1.17
CA ASP A 100 -17.23 -27.01 -2.58
C ASP A 100 -18.39 -26.25 -3.28
N LYS A 101 -18.92 -25.18 -2.69
CA LYS A 101 -19.74 -24.18 -3.40
C LYS A 101 -18.84 -23.23 -4.21
N SER A 102 -17.89 -23.83 -4.92
CA SER A 102 -17.26 -23.24 -6.10
C SER A 102 -18.28 -22.48 -6.93
N TYR A 103 -17.90 -21.26 -7.34
CA TYR A 103 -18.74 -20.43 -8.18
C TYR A 103 -19.18 -21.21 -9.43
N PRO A 104 -20.44 -21.05 -9.87
CA PRO A 104 -20.88 -21.65 -11.11
C PRO A 104 -20.05 -21.08 -12.27
N TYR A 105 -19.45 -21.98 -13.04
CA TYR A 105 -18.80 -21.67 -14.30
C TYR A 105 -19.62 -22.24 -15.46
N LEU A 106 -19.62 -21.53 -16.59
CA LEU A 106 -20.07 -22.08 -17.86
C LEU A 106 -18.90 -22.84 -18.46
N MET A 107 -19.08 -24.14 -18.66
CA MET A 107 -18.07 -25.01 -19.24
C MET A 107 -18.50 -25.43 -20.65
N VAL A 108 -17.61 -25.29 -21.62
CA VAL A 108 -17.76 -25.80 -22.99
C VAL A 108 -16.75 -26.93 -23.24
N SER A 109 -17.23 -28.17 -23.42
CA SER A 109 -16.36 -29.34 -23.65
C SER A 109 -15.88 -29.44 -25.09
N LEU A 110 -14.83 -28.70 -25.46
CA LEU A 110 -14.23 -28.79 -26.79
C LEU A 110 -13.55 -30.14 -27.08
N ASN A 111 -13.27 -30.92 -26.04
CA ASN A 111 -12.70 -32.27 -26.10
C ASN A 111 -13.69 -33.36 -26.49
N GLU A 112 -15.00 -33.10 -26.46
CA GLU A 112 -16.02 -34.05 -26.96
C GLU A 112 -16.14 -33.94 -28.50
N GLU A 113 -16.54 -35.04 -29.16
CA GLU A 113 -16.85 -35.06 -30.61
C GLU A 113 -17.90 -33.99 -30.97
N PHE A 114 -18.94 -33.89 -30.13
CA PHE A 114 -19.96 -32.85 -30.16
C PHE A 114 -19.87 -31.99 -28.88
N PRO A 115 -19.25 -30.80 -28.94
CA PRO A 115 -19.04 -29.97 -27.77
C PRO A 115 -20.34 -29.60 -27.05
N ARG A 116 -20.32 -29.60 -25.71
CA ARG A 116 -21.50 -29.23 -24.92
C ARG A 116 -21.24 -28.08 -23.97
N ALA A 117 -22.24 -27.22 -23.80
CA ALA A 117 -22.27 -26.20 -22.76
C ALA A 117 -23.04 -26.68 -21.54
N GLN A 118 -22.43 -26.56 -20.37
CA GLN A 118 -23.06 -26.91 -19.09
C GLN A 118 -22.57 -26.01 -17.96
N VAL A 119 -23.46 -25.74 -17.02
CA VAL A 119 -23.12 -25.03 -15.79
C VAL A 119 -22.53 -26.04 -14.81
N VAL A 120 -21.29 -25.84 -14.39
CA VAL A 120 -20.57 -26.74 -13.48
C VAL A 120 -20.10 -26.01 -12.24
N ARG A 121 -19.92 -26.80 -11.18
CA ARG A 121 -19.25 -26.45 -9.94
C ARG A 121 -18.16 -27.49 -9.70
N GLY A 122 -17.03 -27.07 -9.12
CA GLY A 122 -15.97 -27.93 -8.62
C GLY A 122 -14.75 -27.98 -9.53
N ALA A 123 -14.00 -29.07 -9.40
CA ALA A 123 -12.75 -29.29 -10.12
C ALA A 123 -12.91 -29.19 -11.65
N ARG A 124 -11.98 -28.49 -12.29
CA ARG A 124 -11.96 -28.28 -13.74
C ARG A 124 -11.45 -29.53 -14.46
N LYS A 125 -12.08 -29.84 -15.59
CA LYS A 125 -11.77 -30.96 -16.48
C LYS A 125 -10.81 -30.50 -17.57
N ARG A 126 -9.84 -31.35 -17.89
CA ARG A 126 -8.87 -31.09 -18.97
C ARG A 126 -9.57 -31.04 -20.33
N GLY A 127 -9.11 -30.14 -21.21
CA GLY A 127 -9.64 -29.99 -22.58
C GLY A 127 -10.99 -29.29 -22.71
N ALA A 128 -11.55 -28.76 -21.62
CA ALA A 128 -12.76 -27.93 -21.62
C ALA A 128 -12.43 -26.45 -21.40
N ARG A 129 -13.19 -25.55 -22.01
CA ARG A 129 -13.13 -24.10 -21.77
C ARG A 129 -14.07 -23.74 -20.64
N TYR A 130 -13.64 -22.85 -19.76
CA TYR A 130 -14.42 -22.34 -18.63
C TYR A 130 -14.58 -20.83 -18.76
N PHE A 131 -15.78 -20.33 -18.44
CA PHE A 131 -16.15 -18.92 -18.40
C PHE A 131 -16.86 -18.63 -17.08
N GLY A 132 -16.46 -17.57 -16.37
CA GLY A 132 -17.02 -17.19 -15.07
C GLY A 132 -16.00 -16.49 -14.18
N PRO A 133 -16.17 -16.42 -12.84
CA PRO A 133 -17.25 -16.95 -12.01
C PRO A 133 -18.56 -16.13 -12.07
N TYR A 134 -19.72 -16.81 -11.99
CA TYR A 134 -21.03 -16.13 -11.95
C TYR A 134 -21.61 -16.05 -10.53
N VAL A 135 -22.32 -14.95 -10.21
CA VAL A 135 -22.90 -14.67 -8.88
C VAL A 135 -23.90 -15.75 -8.45
N GLN A 136 -24.79 -16.18 -9.36
CA GLN A 136 -25.83 -17.16 -9.08
C GLN A 136 -25.98 -18.17 -10.23
N ALA A 137 -26.26 -19.43 -9.90
CA ALA A 137 -26.38 -20.49 -10.91
C ALA A 137 -27.62 -20.36 -11.80
N TRP A 138 -28.62 -19.54 -11.44
CA TRP A 138 -29.78 -19.27 -12.29
C TRP A 138 -29.49 -18.21 -13.35
N SER A 139 -28.66 -17.18 -13.05
CA SER A 139 -28.38 -16.10 -14.00
C SER A 139 -27.59 -16.61 -15.19
N ILE A 140 -26.65 -17.52 -14.96
CA ILE A 140 -25.90 -18.22 -16.00
C ILE A 140 -26.78 -19.16 -16.83
N ARG A 141 -27.80 -19.78 -16.23
CA ARG A 141 -28.74 -20.65 -16.98
C ARG A 141 -29.64 -19.84 -17.90
N ASP A 142 -30.14 -18.69 -17.43
CA ASP A 142 -30.90 -17.74 -18.27
C ASP A 142 -30.02 -17.19 -19.41
N THR A 143 -28.77 -16.83 -19.09
CA THR A 143 -27.79 -16.38 -20.08
C THR A 143 -27.49 -17.46 -21.12
N LEU A 144 -27.26 -18.71 -20.67
CA LEU A 144 -27.02 -19.84 -21.55
C LEU A 144 -28.24 -20.11 -22.44
N ASP A 145 -29.46 -20.05 -21.89
CA ASP A 145 -30.68 -20.29 -22.67
C ASP A 145 -30.89 -19.24 -23.77
N GLN A 146 -30.54 -17.97 -23.52
CA GLN A 146 -30.54 -16.91 -24.52
C GLN A 146 -29.47 -17.14 -25.59
N LEU A 147 -28.25 -17.54 -25.19
CA LEU A 147 -27.15 -17.82 -26.10
C LEU A 147 -27.40 -19.04 -26.97
N LEU A 148 -28.09 -20.08 -26.47
CA LEU A 148 -28.40 -21.28 -27.23
C LEU A 148 -29.33 -21.03 -28.43
N ARG A 149 -30.08 -19.93 -28.43
CA ARG A 149 -30.89 -19.54 -29.60
C ARG A 149 -30.02 -19.04 -30.75
N VAL A 150 -28.93 -18.33 -30.44
CA VAL A 150 -28.00 -17.78 -31.43
C VAL A 150 -26.91 -18.79 -31.80
N PHE A 151 -26.43 -19.54 -30.81
CA PHE A 151 -25.41 -20.57 -30.94
C PHE A 151 -26.03 -21.92 -30.57
N PRO A 152 -26.68 -22.62 -31.52
CA PRO A 152 -27.46 -23.83 -31.24
C PRO A 152 -26.56 -25.05 -30.98
N ILE A 153 -25.83 -25.00 -29.86
CA ILE A 153 -24.95 -26.06 -29.40
C ILE A 153 -25.67 -27.00 -28.43
N ARG A 154 -25.03 -28.12 -28.11
CA ARG A 154 -25.60 -29.10 -27.20
C ARG A 154 -25.51 -28.61 -25.74
N SER A 155 -26.59 -28.69 -24.99
CA SER A 155 -26.60 -28.55 -23.52
C SER A 155 -27.11 -29.80 -22.79
N CYS A 156 -27.53 -30.82 -23.53
CA CYS A 156 -28.13 -32.02 -22.97
C CYS A 156 -27.10 -32.98 -22.33
N SER A 157 -27.53 -33.72 -21.31
CA SER A 157 -26.71 -34.76 -20.68
C SER A 157 -26.42 -35.91 -21.64
N ALA A 158 -25.39 -36.71 -21.35
CA ALA A 158 -25.01 -37.86 -22.18
C ALA A 158 -26.17 -38.86 -22.36
N GLY A 159 -26.96 -39.11 -21.31
CA GLY A 159 -28.12 -40.00 -21.38
C GLY A 159 -29.25 -39.49 -22.28
N VAL A 160 -29.48 -38.17 -22.34
CA VAL A 160 -30.47 -37.59 -23.26
C VAL A 160 -29.98 -37.70 -24.71
N PHE A 161 -28.69 -37.45 -24.93
CA PHE A 161 -28.08 -37.57 -26.26
C PHE A 161 -28.20 -38.98 -26.84
N GLN A 162 -27.84 -40.00 -26.04
CA GLN A 162 -27.91 -41.39 -26.49
C GLN A 162 -29.35 -41.86 -26.73
N ARG A 163 -30.31 -41.45 -25.88
CA ARG A 163 -31.73 -41.75 -26.11
C ARG A 163 -32.26 -41.14 -27.41
N ALA A 164 -31.93 -39.88 -27.70
CA ALA A 164 -32.35 -39.23 -28.94
C ALA A 164 -31.72 -39.90 -30.17
N LYS A 165 -30.46 -40.32 -30.07
CA LYS A 165 -29.75 -41.07 -31.13
C LYS A 165 -30.42 -42.42 -31.41
N ALA A 166 -30.73 -43.18 -30.36
CA ALA A 166 -31.40 -44.48 -30.49
C ALA A 166 -32.84 -44.36 -31.04
N ALA A 167 -33.57 -43.31 -30.65
CA ALA A 167 -34.93 -43.07 -31.11
C ALA A 167 -35.00 -42.48 -32.54
N GLY A 168 -33.87 -42.04 -33.12
CA GLY A 168 -33.85 -41.34 -34.40
C GLY A 168 -34.61 -40.00 -34.40
N ARG A 169 -34.97 -39.47 -33.23
CA ARG A 169 -35.78 -38.26 -33.06
C ARG A 169 -35.07 -37.24 -32.17
N PRO A 170 -35.01 -35.95 -32.56
CA PRO A 170 -34.36 -34.93 -31.75
C PRO A 170 -35.13 -34.68 -30.45
N CYS A 171 -34.44 -34.19 -29.43
CA CYS A 171 -35.09 -33.78 -28.18
C CYS A 171 -35.83 -32.44 -28.35
N LEU A 172 -36.57 -32.02 -27.32
CA LEU A 172 -37.31 -30.74 -27.32
C LEU A 172 -36.44 -29.57 -27.77
N LEU A 173 -35.21 -29.44 -27.23
CA LEU A 173 -34.28 -28.37 -27.59
C LEU A 173 -33.90 -28.36 -29.08
N GLY A 174 -33.90 -29.53 -29.73
CA GLY A 174 -33.67 -29.64 -31.17
C GLY A 174 -34.93 -29.41 -32.02
N TYR A 175 -36.13 -29.46 -31.44
CA TYR A 175 -37.37 -29.07 -32.12
C TYR A 175 -37.62 -27.56 -32.05
N ILE A 176 -37.13 -26.89 -31.01
CA ILE A 176 -37.24 -25.43 -30.84
C ILE A 176 -35.98 -24.68 -31.31
N ASP A 177 -35.14 -25.33 -32.12
CA ASP A 177 -33.91 -24.78 -32.72
C ASP A 177 -32.87 -24.19 -31.75
N LYS A 178 -32.94 -24.54 -30.45
CA LYS A 178 -31.89 -24.22 -29.46
C LYS A 178 -30.70 -25.18 -29.49
N CYS A 179 -30.78 -26.22 -30.30
CA CYS A 179 -29.75 -27.21 -30.50
C CYS A 179 -29.83 -27.67 -31.96
N SER A 180 -28.70 -27.68 -32.67
CA SER A 180 -28.62 -28.16 -34.06
C SER A 180 -28.83 -29.67 -34.21
N ALA A 181 -29.21 -30.36 -33.14
CA ALA A 181 -29.52 -31.78 -33.05
C ALA A 181 -28.49 -32.71 -33.71
N PRO A 182 -27.21 -32.67 -33.30
CA PRO A 182 -26.18 -33.60 -33.79
C PRO A 182 -26.52 -35.08 -33.50
N CYS A 183 -27.37 -35.36 -32.50
CA CYS A 183 -27.78 -36.72 -32.14
C CYS A 183 -28.50 -37.48 -33.26
N VAL A 184 -29.16 -36.76 -34.19
CA VAL A 184 -29.87 -37.34 -35.33
C VAL A 184 -29.20 -37.00 -36.68
N GLY A 185 -27.98 -36.46 -36.64
CA GLY A 185 -27.20 -36.16 -37.85
C GLY A 185 -27.64 -34.92 -38.63
N ARG A 186 -28.40 -33.98 -38.04
CA ARG A 186 -28.78 -32.71 -38.70
C ARG A 186 -27.60 -31.77 -38.97
N VAL A 187 -26.48 -31.96 -38.29
CA VAL A 187 -25.26 -31.16 -38.43
C VAL A 187 -24.05 -32.09 -38.36
N SER A 188 -22.97 -31.75 -39.07
CA SER A 188 -21.70 -32.46 -38.97
C SER A 188 -20.98 -32.16 -37.65
N ALA A 189 -20.07 -33.03 -37.21
CA ALA A 189 -19.24 -32.79 -36.02
C ALA A 189 -18.31 -31.57 -36.20
N LEU A 190 -17.88 -31.28 -37.44
CA LEU A 190 -17.03 -30.13 -37.74
C LEU A 190 -17.80 -28.81 -37.60
N ASP A 191 -18.99 -28.74 -38.19
CA ASP A 191 -19.83 -27.53 -38.15
C ASP A 191 -20.35 -27.28 -36.74
N HIS A 192 -20.72 -28.34 -36.01
CA HIS A 192 -21.10 -28.21 -34.60
C HIS A 192 -19.97 -27.68 -33.72
N ARG A 193 -18.74 -28.12 -33.99
CA ARG A 193 -17.55 -27.60 -33.30
C ARG A 193 -17.26 -26.15 -33.69
N ALA A 194 -17.55 -25.71 -34.92
CA ALA A 194 -17.46 -24.30 -35.31
C ALA A 194 -18.42 -23.44 -34.48
N LEU A 195 -19.69 -23.83 -34.35
CA LEU A 195 -20.67 -23.14 -33.50
C LEU A 195 -20.20 -23.02 -32.04
N ALA A 196 -19.58 -24.07 -31.50
CA ALA A 196 -19.02 -24.04 -30.15
C ALA A 196 -17.82 -23.09 -30.02
N LYS A 197 -16.98 -22.98 -31.06
CA LYS A 197 -15.87 -22.01 -31.11
C LYS A 197 -16.38 -20.57 -31.24
N ASP A 198 -17.47 -20.34 -31.95
CA ASP A 198 -18.10 -19.02 -32.06
C ASP A 198 -18.68 -18.59 -30.72
N LEU A 199 -19.38 -19.49 -30.01
CA LEU A 199 -19.83 -19.24 -28.64
C LEU A 199 -18.65 -18.93 -27.71
N CYS A 200 -17.57 -19.71 -27.78
CA CYS A 200 -16.37 -19.45 -26.97
C CYS A 200 -15.74 -18.09 -27.30
N SER A 201 -15.73 -17.71 -28.58
CA SER A 201 -15.18 -16.42 -29.03
C SER A 201 -16.04 -15.25 -28.57
N PHE A 202 -17.37 -15.41 -28.59
CA PHE A 202 -18.32 -14.44 -28.07
C PHE A 202 -18.13 -14.25 -26.56
N LEU A 203 -18.07 -15.34 -25.80
CA LEU A 203 -17.87 -15.31 -24.35
C LEU A 203 -16.50 -14.77 -23.94
N ALA A 204 -15.46 -14.97 -24.77
CA ALA A 204 -14.13 -14.43 -24.55
C ALA A 204 -13.98 -12.93 -24.94
N GLY A 205 -15.10 -12.21 -25.15
CA GLY A 205 -15.10 -10.77 -25.36
C GLY A 205 -14.98 -10.30 -26.82
N ARG A 206 -15.01 -11.18 -27.82
CA ARG A 206 -15.09 -10.78 -29.25
C ARG A 206 -16.55 -10.54 -29.68
N THR A 207 -17.28 -9.73 -28.91
CA THR A 207 -18.73 -9.50 -29.08
C THR A 207 -19.04 -8.51 -30.20
N GLY A 208 -18.24 -7.45 -30.34
CA GLY A 208 -18.48 -6.35 -31.29
C GLY A 208 -18.49 -6.75 -32.77
N PRO A 209 -17.51 -7.51 -33.29
CA PRO A 209 -17.53 -7.98 -34.68
C PRO A 209 -18.72 -8.89 -34.98
N TYR A 210 -19.07 -9.79 -34.05
CA TYR A 210 -20.18 -10.73 -34.23
C TYR A 210 -21.54 -10.02 -34.22
N LEU A 211 -21.75 -9.08 -33.29
CA LEU A 211 -22.98 -8.29 -33.27
C LEU A 211 -23.15 -7.46 -34.55
N ARG A 212 -22.07 -6.84 -35.04
CA ARG A 212 -22.09 -6.11 -36.32
C ARG A 212 -22.42 -7.00 -37.50
N GLU A 213 -21.93 -8.23 -37.51
CA GLU A 213 -22.25 -9.22 -38.54
C GLU A 213 -23.74 -9.57 -38.52
N VAL A 214 -24.30 -9.91 -37.35
CA VAL A 214 -25.74 -10.21 -37.20
C VAL A 214 -26.61 -9.01 -37.62
N GLU A 215 -26.22 -7.79 -37.23
CA GLU A 215 -26.93 -6.57 -37.65
C GLU A 215 -26.80 -6.28 -39.15
N SER A 216 -25.65 -6.59 -39.75
CA SER A 216 -25.44 -6.48 -41.20
C SER A 216 -26.34 -7.46 -41.95
N GLN A 217 -26.38 -8.72 -41.51
CA GLN A 217 -27.26 -9.75 -42.07
C GLN A 217 -28.75 -9.39 -41.90
N MET A 218 -29.12 -8.77 -40.78
CA MET A 218 -30.48 -8.27 -40.55
C MET A 218 -30.84 -7.19 -41.57
N ARG A 219 -29.95 -6.22 -41.80
CA ARG A 219 -30.15 -5.16 -42.81
C ARG A 219 -30.19 -5.73 -44.22
N ALA A 220 -29.34 -6.69 -44.54
CA ALA A 220 -29.33 -7.36 -45.84
C ALA A 220 -30.64 -8.15 -46.08
N ALA A 221 -31.14 -8.89 -45.08
CA ALA A 221 -32.41 -9.60 -45.15
C ALA A 221 -33.60 -8.65 -45.32
N ALA A 222 -33.60 -7.53 -44.57
CA ALA A 222 -34.62 -6.48 -44.73
C ALA A 222 -34.57 -5.84 -46.13
N GLY A 223 -33.37 -5.58 -46.66
CA GLY A 223 -33.18 -5.09 -48.02
C GLY A 223 -33.63 -6.07 -49.11
N ALA A 224 -33.55 -7.37 -48.84
CA ALA A 224 -34.07 -8.44 -49.70
C ALA A 224 -35.57 -8.73 -49.52
N LEU A 225 -36.28 -7.92 -48.70
CA LEU A 225 -37.70 -8.11 -48.35
C LEU A 225 -38.01 -9.42 -47.59
N ASP A 226 -37.01 -10.07 -47.02
CA ASP A 226 -37.17 -11.24 -46.15
C ASP A 226 -37.38 -10.79 -44.69
N PHE A 227 -38.61 -10.33 -44.42
CA PHE A 227 -38.97 -9.76 -43.12
C PHE A 227 -38.96 -10.80 -41.98
N GLU A 228 -39.23 -12.08 -42.28
CA GLU A 228 -39.18 -13.15 -41.28
C GLU A 228 -37.76 -13.42 -40.80
N LYS A 229 -36.79 -13.48 -41.72
CA LYS A 229 -35.38 -13.60 -41.38
C LYS A 229 -34.85 -12.35 -40.68
N ALA A 230 -35.24 -11.16 -41.15
CA ALA A 230 -34.86 -9.91 -40.52
C ALA A 230 -35.39 -9.81 -39.07
N ALA A 231 -36.64 -10.21 -38.82
CA ALA A 231 -37.21 -10.23 -37.47
C ALA A 231 -36.45 -11.19 -36.53
N ARG A 232 -36.11 -12.40 -37.00
CA ARG A 232 -35.29 -13.35 -36.23
C ARG A 232 -33.92 -12.77 -35.87
N LEU A 233 -33.19 -12.23 -36.85
CA LEU A 233 -31.86 -11.64 -36.65
C LEU A 233 -31.91 -10.40 -35.72
N ARG A 234 -32.98 -9.60 -35.80
CA ARG A 234 -33.22 -8.48 -34.87
C ARG A 234 -33.36 -8.96 -33.44
N ASP A 235 -34.18 -9.97 -33.23
CA ASP A 235 -34.44 -10.52 -31.90
C ASP A 235 -33.18 -11.17 -31.34
N ASP A 236 -32.35 -11.81 -32.18
CA ASP A 236 -31.04 -12.36 -31.82
C ASP A 236 -30.04 -11.27 -31.44
N ALA A 237 -29.96 -10.19 -32.20
CA ALA A 237 -29.14 -9.02 -31.83
C ALA A 237 -29.59 -8.43 -30.48
N ALA A 238 -30.90 -8.34 -30.24
CA ALA A 238 -31.44 -7.86 -28.96
C ALA A 238 -31.09 -8.79 -27.79
N ALA A 239 -31.18 -10.11 -27.98
CA ALA A 239 -30.79 -11.09 -26.97
C ALA A 239 -29.29 -11.00 -26.65
N LEU A 240 -28.44 -10.86 -27.67
CA LEU A 240 -26.99 -10.70 -27.50
C LEU A 240 -26.66 -9.40 -26.74
N ARG A 241 -27.30 -8.26 -27.07
CA ARG A 241 -27.10 -7.00 -26.33
C ARG A 241 -27.46 -7.14 -24.85
N LYS A 242 -28.57 -7.79 -24.53
CA LYS A 242 -29.00 -8.03 -23.15
C LYS A 242 -28.00 -8.88 -22.35
N VAL A 243 -27.38 -9.87 -23.00
CA VAL A 243 -26.31 -10.68 -22.40
C VAL A 243 -25.04 -9.85 -22.19
N ILE A 244 -24.69 -8.99 -23.14
CA ILE A 244 -23.53 -8.09 -23.02
C ILE A 244 -23.75 -7.11 -21.86
N GLU A 245 -24.90 -6.43 -21.81
CA GLU A 245 -25.26 -5.45 -20.76
C GLU A 245 -25.25 -6.06 -19.35
N ARG A 246 -25.72 -7.30 -19.18
CA ARG A 246 -25.68 -8.00 -17.89
C ARG A 246 -24.29 -8.48 -17.48
N ASN A 247 -23.39 -8.67 -18.43
CA ASN A 247 -21.98 -9.01 -18.21
C ASN A 247 -21.06 -7.78 -18.31
N ALA A 248 -21.61 -6.56 -18.45
CA ALA A 248 -20.92 -5.34 -18.91
C ALA A 248 -19.91 -4.71 -17.94
N VAL A 249 -19.41 -5.44 -16.94
CA VAL A 249 -18.14 -5.06 -16.32
C VAL A 249 -17.21 -6.26 -16.25
N VAL A 250 -16.91 -6.75 -17.45
CA VAL A 250 -15.67 -7.46 -17.75
C VAL A 250 -15.16 -6.73 -18.99
N LEU A 251 -14.11 -5.91 -18.81
CA LEU A 251 -13.34 -5.44 -19.97
C LEU A 251 -12.99 -6.66 -20.82
N PRO A 252 -12.81 -6.56 -22.15
CA PRO A 252 -12.49 -7.73 -22.97
C PRO A 252 -11.39 -8.57 -22.30
N ASP A 253 -11.56 -9.90 -22.19
CA ASP A 253 -10.70 -10.81 -21.39
C ASP A 253 -9.19 -10.73 -21.73
N ALA A 254 -8.81 -10.00 -22.79
CA ALA A 254 -7.44 -9.70 -23.18
C ALA A 254 -6.90 -8.35 -22.68
N THR A 255 -7.66 -7.59 -21.90
CA THR A 255 -7.28 -6.24 -21.45
C THR A 255 -6.44 -6.33 -20.18
N ASP A 256 -5.14 -6.11 -20.33
CA ASP A 256 -4.20 -5.87 -19.22
C ASP A 256 -3.88 -4.38 -19.17
N ALA A 257 -4.43 -3.68 -18.18
CA ALA A 257 -4.26 -2.24 -18.02
C ALA A 257 -4.19 -1.82 -16.55
N ASP A 258 -3.44 -0.78 -16.26
CA ASP A 258 -3.50 -0.09 -14.98
C ASP A 258 -4.24 1.24 -15.16
N VAL A 259 -5.21 1.51 -14.31
CA VAL A 259 -6.11 2.66 -14.44
C VAL A 259 -5.91 3.58 -13.26
N PHE A 260 -5.47 4.81 -13.54
CA PHE A 260 -5.18 5.85 -12.57
C PHE A 260 -6.35 6.83 -12.49
N GLY A 261 -6.80 7.13 -11.28
CA GLY A 261 -7.72 8.22 -10.96
C GLY A 261 -7.00 9.22 -10.07
N LEU A 262 -7.17 10.51 -10.39
CA LEU A 262 -6.65 11.64 -9.65
C LEU A 262 -7.81 12.59 -9.35
N VAL A 263 -7.93 12.99 -8.10
CA VAL A 263 -8.87 14.01 -7.64
C VAL A 263 -8.13 14.91 -6.67
N ARG A 264 -8.20 16.22 -6.87
CA ARG A 264 -7.51 17.20 -6.03
C ARG A 264 -8.44 18.29 -5.51
N ASP A 265 -7.98 18.95 -4.45
CA ASP A 265 -8.43 20.25 -4.00
C ASP A 265 -7.24 21.22 -3.93
N GLU A 266 -7.40 22.32 -3.19
CA GLU A 266 -6.38 23.37 -3.06
C GLU A 266 -5.11 22.88 -2.34
N LEU A 267 -5.21 21.92 -1.40
CA LEU A 267 -4.12 21.54 -0.51
C LEU A 267 -3.70 20.07 -0.64
N THR A 268 -4.56 19.22 -1.19
CA THR A 268 -4.38 17.76 -1.22
C THR A 268 -4.89 17.14 -2.51
N ALA A 269 -4.25 16.05 -2.93
CA ALA A 269 -4.70 15.19 -4.00
C ALA A 269 -4.82 13.73 -3.53
N ALA A 270 -5.94 13.10 -3.86
CA ALA A 270 -6.16 11.68 -3.68
C ALA A 270 -5.93 10.94 -4.99
N VAL A 271 -5.22 9.83 -4.88
CA VAL A 271 -4.84 9.02 -6.03
C VAL A 271 -5.30 7.60 -5.82
N GLN A 272 -5.85 7.03 -6.89
CA GLN A 272 -6.34 5.67 -6.89
C GLN A 272 -5.88 4.95 -8.14
N VAL A 273 -5.31 3.77 -7.98
CA VAL A 273 -4.87 2.90 -9.07
C VAL A 273 -5.59 1.56 -8.98
N PHE A 274 -6.21 1.15 -10.08
CA PHE A 274 -6.80 -0.18 -10.23
C PHE A 274 -5.95 -0.99 -11.21
N HIS A 275 -5.48 -2.15 -10.77
CA HIS A 275 -4.73 -3.09 -11.60
C HIS A 275 -5.70 -4.06 -12.26
N VAL A 276 -5.89 -3.92 -13.58
CA VAL A 276 -6.75 -4.81 -14.38
C VAL A 276 -5.89 -5.81 -15.13
N ARG A 277 -6.18 -7.11 -14.95
CA ARG A 277 -5.55 -8.18 -15.71
C ARG A 277 -6.62 -9.13 -16.22
N GLY A 278 -6.52 -9.49 -17.51
CA GLY A 278 -7.51 -10.33 -18.16
C GLY A 278 -8.94 -9.77 -18.09
N GLY A 279 -9.08 -8.45 -18.23
CA GLY A 279 -10.37 -7.78 -18.19
C GLY A 279 -11.00 -7.61 -16.80
N ARG A 280 -10.32 -8.01 -15.73
CA ARG A 280 -10.83 -7.99 -14.35
C ARG A 280 -9.90 -7.23 -13.40
N ILE A 281 -10.49 -6.56 -12.40
CA ILE A 281 -9.75 -5.88 -11.34
C ILE A 281 -9.11 -6.95 -10.44
N ARG A 282 -7.78 -6.98 -10.41
CA ARG A 282 -6.98 -7.89 -9.57
C ARG A 282 -6.47 -7.22 -8.30
N GLY A 283 -6.24 -5.91 -8.33
CA GLY A 283 -5.70 -5.18 -7.19
C GLY A 283 -6.08 -3.70 -7.24
N GLN A 284 -5.96 -3.04 -6.10
CA GLN A 284 -6.25 -1.62 -5.92
C GLN A 284 -5.24 -1.04 -4.92
N ARG A 285 -4.68 0.13 -5.26
CA ARG A 285 -3.75 0.90 -4.42
C ARG A 285 -4.13 2.36 -4.45
N GLY A 286 -4.18 3.03 -3.31
CA GLY A 286 -4.48 4.45 -3.26
C GLY A 286 -3.88 5.10 -2.02
N TRP A 287 -3.57 6.38 -2.14
CA TRP A 287 -3.00 7.22 -1.08
C TRP A 287 -3.39 8.68 -1.34
N VAL A 288 -3.22 9.52 -0.33
CA VAL A 288 -3.46 10.96 -0.40
C VAL A 288 -2.13 11.66 -0.19
N ILE A 289 -1.85 12.66 -1.02
CA ILE A 289 -0.65 13.50 -0.95
C ILE A 289 -1.05 14.96 -0.75
N ASP A 290 -0.20 15.73 -0.07
CA ASP A 290 -0.34 17.19 -0.06
C ASP A 290 0.15 17.75 -1.40
N THR A 291 -0.60 18.67 -2.00
CA THR A 291 -0.27 19.30 -3.29
C THR A 291 0.41 20.65 -3.06
N PRO A 292 1.53 20.94 -3.72
CA PRO A 292 2.04 22.31 -3.82
C PRO A 292 1.06 23.18 -4.62
N ASP A 293 0.87 24.44 -4.21
CA ASP A 293 -0.12 25.38 -4.80
C ASP A 293 0.01 25.53 -6.34
N ASP A 294 1.20 25.31 -6.91
CA ASP A 294 1.49 25.54 -8.34
C ASP A 294 1.54 24.26 -9.21
N ALA A 295 1.31 23.06 -8.64
CA ALA A 295 1.46 21.81 -9.40
C ALA A 295 0.30 21.59 -10.39
N THR A 296 0.61 21.27 -11.65
CA THR A 296 -0.43 20.92 -12.65
C THR A 296 -0.86 19.46 -12.55
N ASP A 297 -2.06 19.13 -13.05
CA ASP A 297 -2.55 17.75 -13.08
C ASP A 297 -1.62 16.82 -13.89
N SER A 298 -1.00 17.33 -14.95
CA SER A 298 -0.03 16.62 -15.78
C SER A 298 1.21 16.22 -14.99
N GLU A 299 1.79 17.16 -14.24
CA GLU A 299 2.98 16.94 -13.39
C GLU A 299 2.68 15.97 -12.25
N LEU A 300 1.49 16.08 -11.65
CA LEU A 300 1.06 15.15 -10.61
C LEU A 300 0.93 13.74 -11.17
N VAL A 301 0.27 13.55 -12.32
CA VAL A 301 0.16 12.23 -12.97
C VAL A 301 1.55 11.65 -13.27
N GLU A 302 2.50 12.45 -13.76
CA GLU A 302 3.86 11.99 -14.01
C GLU A 302 4.54 11.45 -12.74
N ARG A 303 4.53 12.23 -11.65
CA ARG A 303 5.09 11.81 -10.36
C ARG A 303 4.41 10.57 -9.82
N LEU A 304 3.11 10.41 -10.05
CA LEU A 304 2.34 9.26 -9.60
C LEU A 304 2.68 7.99 -10.35
N ILE A 305 2.83 8.07 -11.67
CA ILE A 305 3.30 6.94 -12.48
C ILE A 305 4.70 6.54 -12.02
N GLN A 306 5.57 7.52 -11.79
CA GLN A 306 6.92 7.27 -11.27
C GLN A 306 6.86 6.59 -9.90
N GLN A 307 6.08 7.09 -8.95
CA GLN A 307 5.96 6.51 -7.61
C GLN A 307 5.45 5.06 -7.64
N VAL A 308 4.41 4.76 -8.43
CA VAL A 308 3.83 3.40 -8.49
C VAL A 308 4.79 2.38 -9.07
N TYR A 309 5.56 2.77 -10.08
CA TYR A 309 6.45 1.85 -10.79
C TYR A 309 7.92 1.99 -10.37
N ALA A 310 8.28 2.98 -9.55
CA ALA A 310 9.61 3.09 -8.96
C ALA A 310 9.84 2.02 -7.88
N ASP A 311 8.80 1.62 -7.16
CA ASP A 311 8.86 0.51 -6.18
C ASP A 311 9.24 -0.84 -6.84
N LEU A 312 9.18 -0.96 -8.17
CA LEU A 312 9.67 -2.13 -8.90
C LEU A 312 11.20 -2.20 -9.02
N LEU A 313 11.91 -1.12 -8.71
CA LEU A 313 13.36 -1.03 -8.79
C LEU A 313 14.06 -1.49 -7.49
N ASP A 314 13.31 -1.82 -6.43
CA ASP A 314 13.87 -2.35 -5.18
C ASP A 314 13.46 -3.84 -4.98
N PRO A 315 14.30 -4.80 -5.40
CA PRO A 315 14.01 -6.24 -5.27
C PRO A 315 14.15 -6.77 -3.82
N GLY A 316 13.84 -5.94 -2.81
CA GLY A 316 14.00 -6.26 -1.40
C GLY A 316 12.77 -6.88 -0.72
N ASP A 317 11.58 -6.78 -1.31
CA ASP A 317 10.34 -7.20 -0.62
C ASP A 317 9.36 -7.98 -1.51
N THR A 318 9.86 -9.01 -2.20
CA THR A 318 9.02 -10.13 -2.66
C THR A 318 9.79 -11.45 -2.58
N GLY A 319 9.33 -12.34 -1.68
CA GLY A 319 9.72 -13.73 -1.39
C GLY A 319 10.75 -14.42 -2.30
N ALA A 320 11.83 -14.88 -1.67
CA ALA A 320 12.77 -15.82 -2.28
C ALA A 320 12.06 -17.13 -2.68
N PRO A 321 12.18 -17.58 -3.95
CA PRO A 321 11.79 -18.93 -4.34
C PRO A 321 12.94 -19.90 -4.01
N GLU A 322 12.64 -20.95 -3.26
CA GLU A 322 13.55 -22.08 -3.06
C GLU A 322 13.79 -22.78 -4.41
N SER A 323 14.93 -22.49 -5.04
CA SER A 323 15.45 -23.28 -6.14
C SER A 323 16.19 -24.50 -5.58
N SER A 324 15.64 -25.67 -5.88
CA SER A 324 16.24 -26.98 -5.73
C SER A 324 17.63 -27.05 -6.37
N SER A 325 18.64 -27.39 -5.57
CA SER A 325 19.85 -28.04 -6.05
C SER A 325 20.17 -29.23 -5.15
N ALA A 326 20.15 -30.42 -5.74
CA ALA A 326 20.62 -31.65 -5.14
C ALA A 326 22.14 -31.74 -5.32
N GLY A 327 22.87 -32.10 -4.25
CA GLY A 327 24.31 -32.33 -4.31
C GLY A 327 24.96 -32.66 -2.97
N ALA A 328 24.92 -33.95 -2.60
CA ALA A 328 25.93 -34.74 -1.87
C ALA A 328 26.47 -34.29 -0.47
N ALA A 329 26.03 -35.06 0.54
CA ALA A 329 26.76 -35.69 1.65
C ALA A 329 28.12 -35.14 2.16
N ALA A 330 28.20 -34.85 3.46
CA ALA A 330 29.01 -35.59 4.46
C ALA A 330 28.87 -34.98 5.87
N ALA A 331 28.65 -35.82 6.88
CA ALA A 331 28.81 -35.53 8.31
C ALA A 331 30.31 -35.68 8.71
N PRO A 332 30.79 -35.23 9.90
CA PRO A 332 30.50 -35.96 11.15
C PRO A 332 30.45 -35.15 12.48
N SER A 333 29.95 -35.86 13.50
CA SER A 333 30.32 -35.90 14.95
C SER A 333 30.01 -34.72 15.90
N GLY A 334 29.22 -35.01 16.95
CA GLY A 334 28.96 -34.18 18.16
C GLY A 334 30.12 -34.17 19.18
N PRO A 335 29.90 -34.06 20.53
CA PRO A 335 28.65 -34.33 21.27
C PRO A 335 28.38 -33.47 22.56
N VAL A 336 27.28 -33.83 23.25
CA VAL A 336 26.92 -33.71 24.70
C VAL A 336 26.73 -32.33 25.39
N SER A 337 25.52 -32.08 25.93
CA SER A 337 25.20 -32.12 27.39
C SER A 337 23.92 -31.35 27.74
N GLY A 338 22.97 -32.03 28.40
CA GLY A 338 21.92 -31.41 29.23
C GLY A 338 22.49 -30.95 30.60
N PRO A 339 21.67 -30.59 31.62
CA PRO A 339 20.53 -31.41 32.04
C PRO A 339 19.27 -30.67 32.60
N THR A 340 18.15 -31.40 32.58
CA THR A 340 17.09 -31.56 33.60
C THR A 340 16.41 -30.34 34.28
N THR A 341 15.07 -30.32 34.24
CA THR A 341 14.23 -30.70 35.41
C THR A 341 12.77 -30.96 35.00
N SER A 342 12.22 -32.04 35.56
CA SER A 342 10.86 -32.60 35.49
C SER A 342 9.84 -31.76 36.28
N VAL A 343 8.51 -31.84 36.04
CA VAL A 343 7.50 -32.75 36.64
C VAL A 343 6.17 -32.55 35.84
N GLY A 344 5.54 -33.54 35.18
CA GLY A 344 4.49 -34.48 35.68
C GLY A 344 3.15 -33.80 36.00
N VAL A 345 1.97 -34.07 35.41
CA VAL A 345 1.19 -35.33 35.31
C VAL A 345 -0.07 -35.09 34.43
N GLY A 346 -0.53 -36.12 33.68
CA GLY A 346 -1.95 -36.25 33.26
C GLY A 346 -2.18 -36.91 31.89
N ARG A 347 -2.51 -38.20 31.86
CA ARG A 347 -2.60 -39.10 30.68
C ARG A 347 -4.06 -39.40 30.30
N ALA A 348 -4.37 -39.50 29.01
CA ALA A 348 -5.58 -40.16 28.47
C ALA A 348 -5.25 -40.87 27.12
N PRO A 349 -6.00 -41.90 26.69
CA PRO A 349 -5.46 -43.07 25.95
C PRO A 349 -5.58 -43.05 24.40
N ALA A 350 -4.79 -43.95 23.78
CA ALA A 350 -4.63 -44.27 22.36
C ALA A 350 -5.86 -44.94 21.72
N CYS A 351 -6.14 -44.95 20.41
CA CYS A 351 -5.43 -45.49 19.22
C CYS A 351 -6.35 -45.25 17.97
N PRO A 352 -6.07 -45.66 16.71
CA PRO A 352 -4.83 -46.06 16.04
C PRO A 352 -4.60 -45.38 14.65
N ALA A 353 -3.39 -45.49 14.11
CA ALA A 353 -3.03 -45.09 12.73
C ALA A 353 -3.17 -46.25 11.73
N PRO A 354 -3.45 -46.00 10.43
CA PRO A 354 -3.25 -46.99 9.38
C PRO A 354 -2.04 -46.68 8.50
N ARG A 355 -1.04 -47.57 8.62
CA ARG A 355 -0.24 -48.27 7.59
C ARG A 355 0.35 -47.50 6.39
N ALA A 356 1.68 -47.52 6.35
CA ALA A 356 2.53 -47.33 5.18
C ALA A 356 2.39 -48.48 4.15
N ARG A 357 2.39 -48.13 2.85
CA ARG A 357 2.78 -49.02 1.74
C ARG A 357 3.45 -48.21 0.61
N ARG A 358 4.73 -48.53 0.42
CA ARG A 358 5.57 -48.58 -0.80
C ARG A 358 5.34 -47.53 -1.90
N GLU A 359 6.35 -46.70 -2.08
CA GLU A 359 6.59 -45.85 -3.23
C GLU A 359 7.10 -46.72 -4.40
N ASP A 360 6.30 -46.85 -5.46
CA ASP A 360 6.76 -47.20 -6.80
C ASP A 360 6.99 -45.87 -7.56
N GLU A 361 8.20 -45.70 -8.08
CA GLU A 361 8.68 -44.57 -8.88
C GLU A 361 7.90 -44.47 -10.22
N PRO A 362 7.34 -43.30 -10.61
CA PRO A 362 6.84 -43.12 -11.96
C PRO A 362 7.90 -42.48 -12.87
N THR A 363 8.15 -43.14 -13.99
CA THR A 363 8.90 -42.67 -15.16
C THR A 363 8.36 -41.35 -15.73
N PRO A 364 9.19 -40.53 -16.42
CA PRO A 364 8.80 -39.20 -16.86
C PRO A 364 7.84 -39.31 -18.05
N ARG A 365 6.55 -39.03 -17.83
CA ARG A 365 5.59 -38.82 -18.91
C ARG A 365 5.77 -37.41 -19.47
N ARG A 366 5.86 -37.33 -20.80
CA ARG A 366 5.77 -36.12 -21.63
C ARG A 366 4.82 -35.09 -21.01
N ALA A 367 5.27 -33.84 -20.91
CA ALA A 367 4.52 -32.70 -20.39
C ALA A 367 3.07 -32.66 -20.95
N GLU A 368 2.11 -33.06 -20.11
CA GLU A 368 0.68 -33.02 -20.41
C GLU A 368 0.12 -31.63 -20.06
N ALA A 369 -0.39 -30.91 -21.06
CA ALA A 369 -0.96 -29.58 -20.89
C ALA A 369 -2.13 -29.57 -19.88
N ALA A 370 -2.04 -28.69 -18.88
CA ALA A 370 -3.02 -28.51 -17.81
C ALA A 370 -4.38 -27.99 -18.33
N ALA A 371 -5.44 -28.13 -17.53
CA ALA A 371 -6.76 -27.59 -17.83
C ALA A 371 -6.71 -26.05 -17.85
N THR A 372 -6.81 -25.44 -19.03
CA THR A 372 -6.78 -23.99 -19.20
C THR A 372 -8.20 -23.40 -19.15
N SER A 373 -8.59 -22.71 -18.07
CA SER A 373 -9.65 -21.69 -18.20
C SER A 373 -9.17 -20.58 -19.14
N VAL A 374 -10.09 -19.92 -19.84
CA VAL A 374 -9.76 -18.64 -20.50
C VAL A 374 -9.30 -17.61 -19.46
N ASP A 375 -9.76 -17.77 -18.21
CA ASP A 375 -9.41 -16.95 -17.05
C ASP A 375 -8.13 -17.41 -16.29
N ASP A 376 -7.49 -18.52 -16.71
CA ASP A 376 -6.30 -19.11 -16.06
C ASP A 376 -5.00 -18.78 -16.81
N VAL A 377 -5.00 -17.77 -17.68
CA VAL A 377 -3.74 -17.27 -18.23
C VAL A 377 -2.90 -16.80 -17.05
N ALA A 378 -1.64 -17.24 -16.98
CA ALA A 378 -0.68 -16.67 -16.05
C ALA A 378 -0.57 -15.17 -16.35
N HIS A 379 -1.30 -14.36 -15.59
CA HIS A 379 -1.27 -12.93 -15.74
C HIS A 379 -0.01 -12.40 -15.08
N ALA A 380 0.57 -11.36 -15.69
CA ALA A 380 1.67 -10.64 -15.07
C ALA A 380 1.24 -10.19 -13.67
N SER A 381 2.17 -10.24 -12.70
CA SER A 381 1.91 -9.81 -11.33
C SER A 381 1.28 -8.42 -11.31
N THR A 382 0.49 -8.12 -10.27
CA THR A 382 -0.03 -6.75 -10.04
C THR A 382 1.09 -5.72 -9.94
N THR A 383 2.30 -6.17 -9.61
CA THR A 383 3.54 -5.40 -9.63
C THR A 383 4.02 -5.13 -11.06
N ALA A 384 3.82 -6.00 -12.04
CA ALA A 384 4.38 -5.83 -13.38
C ALA A 384 3.65 -4.76 -14.23
N VAL A 385 4.42 -3.98 -14.99
CA VAL A 385 3.92 -2.92 -15.90
C VAL A 385 3.05 -3.53 -17.03
N PRO A 386 1.78 -3.12 -17.18
CA PRO A 386 0.85 -3.63 -18.19
C PRO A 386 1.15 -3.10 -19.62
N ARG A 387 0.41 -3.60 -20.62
CA ARG A 387 0.55 -3.14 -22.01
C ARG A 387 -0.02 -1.73 -22.19
N GLU A 388 -1.05 -1.44 -21.42
CA GLU A 388 -1.74 -0.16 -21.46
C GLU A 388 -1.80 0.45 -20.07
N VAL A 389 -1.54 1.76 -19.98
CA VAL A 389 -1.70 2.55 -18.76
C VAL A 389 -2.71 3.65 -19.07
N LEU A 390 -3.83 3.65 -18.34
CA LEU A 390 -4.89 4.62 -18.50
C LEU A 390 -4.77 5.71 -17.45
N VAL A 391 -4.70 6.96 -17.88
CA VAL A 391 -4.52 8.13 -17.02
C VAL A 391 -5.65 9.15 -17.22
N PRO A 392 -5.94 9.99 -16.22
CA PRO A 392 -6.99 11.00 -16.33
C PRO A 392 -6.57 12.16 -17.26
N VAL A 393 -5.28 12.53 -17.19
CA VAL A 393 -4.63 13.54 -18.03
C VAL A 393 -3.28 12.97 -18.47
N LEU A 394 -2.82 13.33 -19.68
CA LEU A 394 -1.49 12.93 -20.14
C LEU A 394 -0.43 13.79 -19.43
N PRO A 395 0.69 13.21 -18.97
CA PRO A 395 1.81 13.98 -18.46
C PRO A 395 2.45 14.83 -19.57
N ASP A 396 3.10 15.92 -19.19
CA ASP A 396 3.66 16.89 -20.14
C ASP A 396 4.76 16.24 -21.01
N ASP A 397 5.58 15.37 -20.42
CA ASP A 397 6.54 14.52 -21.16
C ASP A 397 6.04 13.07 -21.31
N ALA A 398 4.85 12.90 -21.89
CA ALA A 398 4.31 11.59 -22.23
C ALA A 398 5.27 10.70 -23.06
N PRO A 399 6.07 11.22 -24.02
CA PRO A 399 7.06 10.41 -24.73
C PRO A 399 8.13 9.81 -23.81
N ALA A 400 8.73 10.58 -22.90
CA ALA A 400 9.74 10.06 -21.98
C ALA A 400 9.16 9.04 -20.99
N VAL A 401 7.96 9.31 -20.44
CA VAL A 401 7.28 8.38 -19.54
C VAL A 401 6.98 7.05 -20.24
N ARG A 402 6.54 7.07 -21.50
CA ARG A 402 6.34 5.83 -22.29
C ARG A 402 7.65 5.07 -22.51
N ALA A 403 8.74 5.78 -22.83
CA ALA A 403 10.04 5.15 -23.04
C ALA A 403 10.57 4.50 -21.74
N TRP A 404 10.41 5.17 -20.60
CA TRP A 404 10.75 4.65 -19.28
C TRP A 404 9.94 3.40 -18.92
N LEU A 405 8.61 3.45 -19.06
CA LEU A 405 7.73 2.30 -18.82
C LEU A 405 8.03 1.13 -19.76
N ALA A 406 8.35 1.43 -21.04
CA ALA A 406 8.74 0.41 -22.00
C ALA A 406 10.08 -0.25 -21.63
N GLY A 407 11.02 0.51 -21.06
CA GLY A 407 12.27 0.01 -20.51
C GLY A 407 12.05 -0.94 -19.33
N LEU A 408 11.19 -0.56 -18.38
CA LEU A 408 10.83 -1.41 -17.22
C LEU A 408 10.11 -2.70 -17.64
N ARG A 409 9.26 -2.64 -18.66
CA ARG A 409 8.50 -3.79 -19.17
C ARG A 409 9.34 -4.69 -20.10
N GLY A 410 10.32 -4.13 -20.80
CA GLY A 410 11.00 -4.77 -21.93
C GLY A 410 10.15 -4.85 -23.21
N ALA A 411 9.04 -4.11 -23.29
CA ALA A 411 8.14 -4.07 -24.45
C ALA A 411 7.38 -2.74 -24.49
N ALA A 412 6.85 -2.35 -25.65
CA ALA A 412 6.10 -1.11 -25.81
C ALA A 412 4.90 -1.01 -24.85
N VAL A 413 4.75 0.14 -24.20
CA VAL A 413 3.65 0.49 -23.29
C VAL A 413 2.88 1.67 -23.86
N ASP A 414 1.56 1.58 -23.83
CA ASP A 414 0.68 2.61 -24.33
C ASP A 414 0.03 3.40 -23.19
N LEU A 415 0.30 4.69 -23.13
CA LEU A 415 -0.29 5.64 -22.17
C LEU A 415 -1.49 6.35 -22.84
N ARG A 416 -2.70 6.25 -22.30
CA ARG A 416 -3.90 6.82 -22.95
C ARG A 416 -4.90 7.42 -21.97
N VAL A 417 -5.64 8.43 -22.43
CA VAL A 417 -6.81 8.98 -21.73
C VAL A 417 -8.08 8.42 -22.39
N PRO A 418 -8.85 7.55 -21.71
CA PRO A 418 -10.07 6.97 -22.29
C PRO A 418 -11.23 7.98 -22.27
N ALA A 419 -11.73 8.37 -23.45
CA ALA A 419 -12.84 9.33 -23.55
C ALA A 419 -14.24 8.70 -23.59
N ARG A 420 -14.38 7.47 -24.14
CA ARG A 420 -15.68 6.78 -24.31
C ARG A 420 -15.53 5.25 -24.21
N GLY A 421 -16.63 4.58 -23.85
CA GLY A 421 -16.72 3.11 -23.76
C GLY A 421 -16.33 2.54 -22.40
N ASP A 422 -16.15 1.22 -22.32
CA ASP A 422 -15.96 0.48 -21.05
C ASP A 422 -14.74 0.96 -20.25
N LYS A 423 -13.65 1.35 -20.93
CA LYS A 423 -12.45 1.91 -20.29
C LYS A 423 -12.71 3.26 -19.61
N ALA A 424 -13.58 4.08 -20.21
CA ALA A 424 -13.98 5.36 -19.61
C ALA A 424 -14.94 5.14 -18.42
N ALA A 425 -15.83 4.15 -18.51
CA ALA A 425 -16.68 3.76 -17.38
C ALA A 425 -15.85 3.24 -16.19
N LEU A 426 -14.80 2.45 -16.45
CA LEU A 426 -13.87 2.03 -15.40
C LEU A 426 -13.10 3.21 -14.82
N MET A 427 -12.59 4.12 -15.66
CA MET A 427 -11.92 5.35 -15.22
C MET A 427 -12.79 6.16 -14.25
N GLU A 428 -14.09 6.29 -14.56
CA GLU A 428 -15.05 6.95 -13.69
C GLU A 428 -15.21 6.24 -12.34
N THR A 429 -15.20 4.90 -12.32
CA THR A 429 -15.19 4.12 -11.06
C THR A 429 -13.92 4.38 -10.24
N VAL A 430 -12.75 4.43 -10.88
CA VAL A 430 -11.49 4.74 -10.18
C VAL A 430 -11.51 6.16 -9.62
N ARG A 431 -12.01 7.12 -10.41
CA ARG A 431 -12.20 8.52 -10.01
C ARG A 431 -13.10 8.63 -8.77
N LYS A 432 -14.25 7.94 -8.74
CA LYS A 432 -15.15 7.91 -7.57
C LYS A 432 -14.48 7.36 -6.31
N ASN A 433 -13.60 6.38 -6.45
CA ASN A 433 -12.83 5.87 -5.30
C ASN A 433 -11.78 6.89 -4.83
N ALA A 434 -11.17 7.65 -5.74
CA ALA A 434 -10.29 8.76 -5.37
C ALA A 434 -11.06 9.90 -4.67
N GLU A 435 -12.25 10.28 -5.15
CA GLU A 435 -13.13 11.25 -4.47
C GLU A 435 -13.46 10.80 -3.04
N GLU A 436 -13.80 9.53 -2.88
CA GLU A 436 -14.14 8.95 -1.58
C GLU A 436 -12.94 8.94 -0.64
N ALA A 437 -11.74 8.59 -1.14
CA ALA A 437 -10.50 8.65 -0.37
C ALA A 437 -10.19 10.08 0.09
N LEU A 438 -10.35 11.07 -0.79
CA LEU A 438 -10.16 12.48 -0.45
C LEU A 438 -11.16 12.95 0.61
N ARG A 439 -12.45 12.57 0.46
CA ARG A 439 -13.50 12.89 1.42
C ARG A 439 -13.20 12.33 2.80
N LEU A 440 -12.82 11.06 2.88
CA LEU A 440 -12.44 10.41 4.15
C LEU A 440 -11.21 11.08 4.78
N HIS A 441 -10.21 11.43 3.96
CA HIS A 441 -9.04 12.15 4.45
C HIS A 441 -9.40 13.51 5.04
N LYS A 442 -10.28 14.27 4.40
CA LYS A 442 -10.79 15.55 4.92
C LYS A 442 -11.56 15.40 6.23
N THR A 443 -12.47 14.44 6.31
CA THR A 443 -13.26 14.26 7.54
C THR A 443 -12.37 13.88 8.72
N ARG A 444 -11.37 13.01 8.50
CA ARG A 444 -10.36 12.68 9.51
C ARG A 444 -9.53 13.90 9.90
N ARG A 445 -9.05 14.68 8.92
CA ARG A 445 -8.25 15.89 9.18
C ARG A 445 -9.03 16.98 9.92
N ALA A 446 -10.32 17.15 9.63
CA ALA A 446 -11.21 18.07 10.33
C ALA A 446 -11.51 17.61 11.77
N GLY A 447 -11.74 16.30 11.97
CA GLY A 447 -11.89 15.71 13.30
C GLY A 447 -10.62 15.87 14.15
N ASP A 448 -9.45 15.66 13.55
CA ASP A 448 -8.15 15.90 14.18
C ASP A 448 -7.95 17.37 14.55
N LEU A 449 -8.37 18.33 13.72
CA LEU A 449 -8.20 19.76 14.01
C LEU A 449 -9.05 20.19 15.20
N THR A 450 -10.31 19.75 15.28
CA THR A 450 -11.18 20.01 16.45
C THR A 450 -10.62 19.37 17.72
N GLN A 451 -10.08 18.16 17.63
CA GLN A 451 -9.43 17.50 18.77
C GLN A 451 -8.13 18.20 19.19
N ARG A 452 -7.33 18.70 18.24
CA ARG A 452 -6.09 19.45 18.52
C ARG A 452 -6.40 20.81 19.15
N SER A 453 -7.39 21.54 18.65
CA SER A 453 -7.85 22.79 19.27
C SER A 453 -8.33 22.52 20.70
N ALA A 454 -9.18 21.52 20.90
CA ALA A 454 -9.64 21.14 22.24
C ALA A 454 -8.49 20.75 23.18
N ALA A 455 -7.47 20.06 22.67
CA ALA A 455 -6.27 19.71 23.45
C ALA A 455 -5.44 20.95 23.82
N LEU A 456 -5.32 21.94 22.93
CA LEU A 456 -4.61 23.19 23.21
C LEU A 456 -5.39 24.09 24.18
N ASP A 457 -6.71 24.15 24.03
CA ASP A 457 -7.60 24.91 24.91
C ASP A 457 -7.60 24.33 26.33
N GLU A 458 -7.72 22.99 26.45
CA GLU A 458 -7.62 22.29 27.74
C GLU A 458 -6.23 22.42 28.37
N LEU A 459 -5.16 22.43 27.55
CA LEU A 459 -3.81 22.66 28.04
C LEU A 459 -3.63 24.09 28.57
N ALA A 460 -4.20 25.10 27.90
CA ALA A 460 -4.17 26.47 28.39
C ALA A 460 -4.97 26.63 29.69
N GLU A 461 -6.14 26.01 29.80
CA GLU A 461 -6.95 26.02 31.02
C GLU A 461 -6.20 25.35 32.19
N ALA A 462 -5.56 24.20 31.94
CA ALA A 462 -4.82 23.47 32.97
C ALA A 462 -3.55 24.19 33.46
N LEU A 463 -2.96 25.04 32.61
CA LEU A 463 -1.76 25.82 32.90
C LEU A 463 -2.05 27.29 33.27
N ASP A 464 -3.33 27.66 33.40
CA ASP A 464 -3.80 29.03 33.66
C ASP A 464 -3.22 30.07 32.67
N MET A 465 -3.15 29.67 31.40
CA MET A 465 -2.64 30.52 30.31
C MET A 465 -3.78 31.36 29.71
N PRO A 466 -3.53 32.64 29.38
CA PRO A 466 -4.55 33.52 28.81
C PRO A 466 -4.98 33.12 27.39
N GLU A 467 -4.10 32.45 26.65
CA GLU A 467 -4.32 32.01 25.27
C GLU A 467 -3.76 30.60 25.06
N ALA A 468 -4.41 29.85 24.15
CA ALA A 468 -3.97 28.52 23.74
C ALA A 468 -2.55 28.58 23.10
N PRO A 469 -1.59 27.75 23.55
CA PRO A 469 -0.24 27.80 23.01
C PRO A 469 -0.17 27.19 21.61
N LEU A 470 -0.38 28.00 20.58
CA LEU A 470 -0.35 27.57 19.18
C LEU A 470 1.03 27.02 18.77
N ARG A 471 2.11 27.48 19.41
CA ARG A 471 3.48 26.98 19.18
C ARG A 471 4.09 26.47 20.48
N ILE A 472 4.41 25.17 20.50
CA ILE A 472 5.02 24.50 21.65
C ILE A 472 6.41 23.99 21.24
N GLU A 473 7.43 24.35 22.02
CA GLU A 473 8.80 23.85 21.83
C GLU A 473 9.17 22.92 22.99
N CYS A 474 9.58 21.68 22.68
CA CYS A 474 9.97 20.69 23.67
C CYS A 474 11.45 20.34 23.57
N TYR A 475 12.13 20.31 24.73
CA TYR A 475 13.55 20.12 24.88
C TYR A 475 13.86 18.86 25.68
N ASP A 476 14.72 17.99 25.14
CA ASP A 476 15.23 16.77 25.81
C ASP A 476 16.75 16.74 25.76
N ILE A 477 17.39 16.27 26.84
CA ILE A 477 18.84 16.06 26.92
C ILE A 477 19.13 14.56 26.92
N SER A 478 19.91 14.13 25.93
CA SER A 478 20.33 12.75 25.80
C SER A 478 21.84 12.58 26.03
N HIS A 479 22.18 11.63 26.89
CA HIS A 479 23.56 11.24 27.16
C HIS A 479 24.02 10.10 26.24
N THR A 480 25.21 10.23 25.65
CA THR A 480 25.83 9.15 24.90
C THR A 480 27.03 8.61 25.65
N GLN A 481 27.08 7.31 25.93
CA GLN A 481 28.28 6.63 26.45
C GLN A 481 29.41 6.71 25.41
N GLY A 482 30.19 7.79 25.44
CA GLY A 482 31.40 7.99 24.62
C GLY A 482 31.46 9.22 23.71
N THR A 483 30.43 10.08 23.64
CA THR A 483 30.47 11.37 22.89
C THR A 483 29.74 12.49 23.64
N HIS A 484 30.01 13.76 23.28
CA HIS A 484 29.34 14.96 23.79
C HIS A 484 27.81 14.76 23.96
N GLN A 485 27.25 15.32 25.03
CA GLN A 485 25.81 15.33 25.28
C GLN A 485 25.08 16.06 24.13
N VAL A 486 23.87 15.62 23.79
CA VAL A 486 23.08 16.22 22.70
C VAL A 486 21.73 16.65 23.25
N GLY A 487 21.41 17.93 23.04
CA GLY A 487 20.06 18.46 23.25
C GLY A 487 19.23 18.34 21.97
N SER A 488 18.02 17.83 22.07
CA SER A 488 17.03 17.81 20.99
C SER A 488 15.92 18.81 21.27
N MET A 489 15.52 19.54 20.23
CA MET A 489 14.38 20.43 20.23
C MET A 489 13.39 19.98 19.16
N VAL A 490 12.17 19.65 19.59
CA VAL A 490 11.04 19.36 18.70
C VAL A 490 10.00 20.47 18.83
N VAL A 491 9.30 20.72 17.73
CA VAL A 491 8.36 21.84 17.62
C VAL A 491 7.00 21.33 17.21
N PHE A 492 5.98 21.73 17.94
CA PHE A 492 4.59 21.52 17.57
C PHE A 492 3.96 22.88 17.25
N GLU A 493 3.20 22.94 16.17
CA GLU A 493 2.44 24.11 15.73
C GLU A 493 1.00 23.66 15.48
N ASP A 494 0.03 24.37 16.06
CA ASP A 494 -1.41 24.03 16.06
C ASP A 494 -1.68 22.58 16.51
N GLY A 495 -0.94 22.13 17.54
CA GLY A 495 -1.07 20.78 18.09
C GLY A 495 -0.51 19.66 17.19
N ALA A 496 0.24 20.01 16.14
CA ALA A 496 0.82 19.07 15.18
C ALA A 496 2.35 19.18 15.09
N PRO A 497 3.08 18.07 14.86
CA PRO A 497 4.54 18.09 14.71
C PRO A 497 5.01 18.91 13.49
N ARG A 498 5.84 19.94 13.71
CA ARG A 498 6.48 20.73 12.64
C ARG A 498 7.94 20.35 12.45
N LYS A 499 8.17 19.26 11.72
CA LYS A 499 9.50 18.63 11.54
C LYS A 499 10.57 19.55 10.93
N SER A 500 10.18 20.50 10.07
CA SER A 500 11.09 21.49 9.49
C SER A 500 11.82 22.35 10.53
N ASP A 501 11.25 22.45 11.73
CA ASP A 501 11.72 23.33 12.80
C ASP A 501 12.51 22.56 13.88
N TYR A 502 12.70 21.26 13.71
CA TYR A 502 13.42 20.43 14.69
C TYR A 502 14.92 20.73 14.68
N ARG A 503 15.54 20.84 15.84
CA ARG A 503 16.96 21.18 15.95
C ARG A 503 17.69 20.31 16.94
N ARG A 504 18.99 20.18 16.72
CA ARG A 504 19.91 19.52 17.64
C ARG A 504 20.98 20.49 18.09
N PHE A 505 21.38 20.34 19.34
CA PHE A 505 22.38 21.15 20.01
C PHE A 505 23.48 20.23 20.52
N ILE A 506 24.70 20.44 20.06
CA ILE A 506 25.86 19.73 20.59
C ILE A 506 26.34 20.47 21.84
N ILE A 507 26.29 19.79 22.99
CA ILE A 507 26.62 20.37 24.29
C ILE A 507 28.11 20.19 24.55
N ARG A 508 28.82 21.30 24.79
CA ARG A 508 30.28 21.30 24.95
C ARG A 508 30.72 21.52 26.40
N GLY A 509 29.92 22.17 27.23
CA GLY A 509 30.34 22.61 28.57
C GLY A 509 31.42 23.70 28.53
N GLU A 510 31.77 24.26 29.69
CA GLU A 510 32.72 25.38 29.80
C GLU A 510 34.15 25.03 29.33
N ASP A 511 34.58 23.77 29.50
CA ASP A 511 35.94 23.29 29.18
C ASP A 511 36.00 22.37 27.93
N GLY A 512 34.91 22.25 27.16
CA GLY A 512 34.85 21.38 25.97
C GLY A 512 34.74 19.87 26.26
N GLY A 513 34.65 19.47 27.53
CA GLY A 513 34.50 18.07 27.99
C GLY A 513 33.05 17.56 28.11
N GLY A 514 32.04 18.39 27.82
CA GLY A 514 30.63 18.14 28.12
C GLY A 514 30.15 18.88 29.37
N ALA A 515 28.83 19.05 29.53
CA ALA A 515 28.27 19.69 30.72
C ALA A 515 28.42 18.79 31.97
N THR A 516 28.60 19.41 33.13
CA THR A 516 28.76 18.75 34.44
C THR A 516 27.51 17.98 34.87
N ASP A 517 26.31 18.45 34.52
CA ASP A 517 25.03 17.80 34.78
C ASP A 517 23.99 18.14 33.69
N ASP A 518 22.85 17.45 33.72
CA ASP A 518 21.75 17.63 32.77
C ASP A 518 21.08 19.03 32.88
N THR A 519 21.19 19.69 34.04
CA THR A 519 20.64 21.04 34.26
C THR A 519 21.48 22.14 33.59
N ALA A 520 22.80 22.01 33.63
CA ALA A 520 23.76 22.87 32.93
C ALA A 520 23.67 22.65 31.43
N ALA A 521 23.51 21.40 31.00
CA ALA A 521 23.24 21.04 29.61
C ALA A 521 21.97 21.71 29.07
N MET A 522 20.87 21.61 29.82
CA MET A 522 19.60 22.26 29.47
C MET A 522 19.73 23.79 29.43
N SER A 523 20.45 24.36 30.41
CA SER A 523 20.71 25.81 30.46
C SER A 523 21.47 26.29 29.21
N GLU A 524 22.55 25.58 28.81
CA GLU A 524 23.33 25.89 27.60
C GLU A 524 22.46 25.90 26.33
N VAL A 525 21.59 24.90 26.17
CA VAL A 525 20.68 24.77 25.01
C VAL A 525 19.70 25.94 24.95
N LEU A 526 19.01 26.22 26.06
CA LEU A 526 18.00 27.28 26.14
C LEU A 526 18.64 28.66 25.96
N THR A 527 19.77 28.94 26.62
CA THR A 527 20.49 30.20 26.48
C THR A 527 20.85 30.46 25.02
N ARG A 528 21.35 29.46 24.29
CA ARG A 528 21.69 29.59 22.86
C ARG A 528 20.47 29.85 22.00
N ARG A 529 19.39 29.10 22.20
CA ARG A 529 18.16 29.22 21.41
C ARG A 529 17.47 30.57 21.60
N PHE A 530 17.40 31.05 22.83
CA PHE A 530 16.69 32.29 23.17
C PHE A 530 17.53 33.55 22.92
N LYS A 531 18.86 33.51 23.09
CA LYS A 531 19.73 34.61 22.61
C LYS A 531 19.59 34.83 21.10
N ARG A 532 19.47 33.74 20.33
CA ARG A 532 19.18 33.81 18.88
C ARG A 532 17.82 34.42 18.60
N LEU A 533 16.77 34.02 19.34
CA LEU A 533 15.44 34.61 19.19
C LEU A 533 15.47 36.13 19.41
N LEU A 534 16.13 36.59 20.47
CA LEU A 534 16.25 38.02 20.78
C LEU A 534 17.03 38.79 19.70
N ALA A 535 18.09 38.20 19.17
CA ALA A 535 18.85 38.77 18.05
C ALA A 535 17.98 38.89 16.78
N GLU A 536 17.16 37.89 16.49
CA GLU A 536 16.24 37.87 15.34
C GLU A 536 15.04 38.83 15.51
N GLN A 537 14.58 39.06 16.74
CA GLN A 537 13.54 40.04 17.07
C GLN A 537 14.05 41.49 17.16
N GLY A 538 15.36 41.73 16.96
CA GLY A 538 15.95 43.06 17.02
C GLY A 538 16.02 43.66 18.44
N ARG A 539 15.88 42.84 19.49
CA ARG A 539 15.88 43.25 20.91
C ARG A 539 17.25 43.10 21.60
N GLY A 540 18.33 42.87 20.85
CA GLY A 540 19.64 42.53 21.41
C GLY A 540 20.27 43.64 22.28
N ALA A 541 20.62 43.28 23.52
CA ALA A 541 21.64 43.98 24.31
C ALA A 541 22.98 43.97 23.57
N ALA A 542 23.76 45.04 23.74
CA ALA A 542 25.00 45.33 23.03
C ALA A 542 25.94 44.13 22.81
N GLY A 543 26.34 43.90 21.55
CA GLY A 543 27.72 43.47 21.24
C GLY A 543 28.02 42.00 20.91
N LEU A 544 27.08 41.17 20.44
CA LEU A 544 27.41 39.84 19.90
C LEU A 544 27.00 39.71 18.43
N SER A 545 27.95 39.35 17.56
CA SER A 545 27.69 39.22 16.12
C SER A 545 26.85 37.97 15.84
N ALA A 546 25.77 38.11 15.05
CA ALA A 546 24.91 37.00 14.63
C ALA A 546 25.68 35.86 13.92
N THR A 547 26.89 36.17 13.43
CA THR A 547 27.82 35.25 12.79
C THR A 547 28.49 34.25 13.74
N GLU A 548 28.78 34.61 14.99
CA GLU A 548 29.45 33.69 15.94
C GLU A 548 28.48 32.69 16.58
N ALA A 549 27.19 33.03 16.68
CA ALA A 549 26.13 32.13 17.14
C ALA A 549 25.70 31.10 16.05
N ALA A 550 26.08 31.31 14.79
CA ALA A 550 25.61 30.54 13.64
C ALA A 550 26.34 29.20 13.43
N GLU A 551 27.56 29.02 13.94
CA GLU A 551 28.36 27.80 13.70
C GLU A 551 27.93 26.57 14.52
N GLN A 552 26.90 26.67 15.36
CA GLN A 552 26.73 25.73 16.49
C GLN A 552 25.32 25.12 16.64
N VAL A 553 24.45 25.28 15.63
CA VAL A 553 23.12 24.65 15.57
C VAL A 553 22.97 23.89 14.27
N GLU A 554 22.67 22.59 14.37
CA GLU A 554 22.42 21.72 13.24
C GLU A 554 20.91 21.52 13.05
N ASP A 555 20.46 21.47 11.79
CA ASP A 555 19.11 21.03 11.45
C ASP A 555 18.93 19.51 11.59
N ALA A 556 17.73 19.01 11.26
CA ALA A 556 17.41 17.59 11.36
C ALA A 556 18.32 16.72 10.46
N GLU A 557 18.93 17.31 9.43
CA GLU A 557 19.83 16.72 8.45
C GLU A 557 21.32 16.89 8.78
N GLY A 558 21.68 17.61 9.87
CA GLY A 558 23.07 17.81 10.28
C GLY A 558 23.79 18.94 9.54
N VAL A 559 23.05 19.87 8.93
CA VAL A 559 23.60 21.01 8.19
C VAL A 559 23.64 22.25 9.10
N ALA A 560 24.76 22.98 9.07
CA ALA A 560 24.89 24.26 9.77
C ALA A 560 23.97 25.31 9.13
N VAL A 561 23.11 25.94 9.92
CA VAL A 561 21.99 26.76 9.40
C VAL A 561 22.28 28.26 9.46
N VAL A 562 22.18 28.94 8.31
CA VAL A 562 22.08 30.40 8.21
C VAL A 562 20.61 30.83 8.38
N SER A 563 20.28 31.62 9.40
CA SER A 563 18.98 32.31 9.54
C SER A 563 19.16 33.82 9.68
N GLY A 564 18.14 34.59 9.30
CA GLY A 564 18.10 36.05 9.35
C GLY A 564 16.66 36.57 9.20
N PRO A 565 16.39 37.89 9.27
CA PRO A 565 15.04 38.42 9.18
C PRO A 565 14.43 38.21 7.78
N ILE A 566 13.09 38.27 7.74
CA ILE A 566 12.16 38.01 6.61
C ILE A 566 12.84 38.09 5.23
N ASP A 567 12.62 37.07 4.41
CA ASP A 567 13.17 37.05 3.06
C ASP A 567 12.57 38.18 2.20
N PRO A 568 13.37 39.16 1.76
CA PRO A 568 12.86 40.30 1.02
C PRO A 568 12.34 39.94 -0.39
N GLU A 569 12.68 38.75 -0.93
CA GLU A 569 12.21 38.30 -2.25
C GLU A 569 10.92 37.47 -2.18
N THR A 570 10.69 36.73 -1.08
CA THR A 570 9.54 35.81 -0.98
C THR A 570 8.44 36.25 -0.02
N GLY A 571 8.68 37.28 0.81
CA GLY A 571 7.71 37.78 1.80
C GLY A 571 7.35 36.78 2.91
N ARG A 572 7.98 35.60 2.92
CA ARG A 572 7.79 34.55 3.93
C ARG A 572 8.67 34.82 5.14
N ALA A 573 8.12 34.62 6.33
CA ALA A 573 8.90 34.65 7.57
C ALA A 573 10.00 33.58 7.51
N LYS A 574 11.27 33.97 7.69
CA LYS A 574 12.38 33.02 7.84
C LYS A 574 12.25 32.29 9.18
N ARG A 575 12.70 31.03 9.21
CA ARG A 575 12.56 30.09 10.34
C ARG A 575 12.97 30.74 11.68
N PHE A 576 12.13 30.61 12.71
CA PHE A 576 12.28 31.12 14.09
C PHE A 576 11.90 32.58 14.40
N SER A 577 11.18 33.27 13.52
CA SER A 577 10.72 34.65 13.76
C SER A 577 9.77 34.86 14.96
N TYR A 578 9.11 33.81 15.47
CA TYR A 578 8.11 33.90 16.53
C TYR A 578 8.56 33.19 17.81
N ALA A 579 8.26 33.80 18.95
CA ALA A 579 8.47 33.17 20.26
C ALA A 579 7.49 31.99 20.44
N PRO A 580 7.90 30.91 21.12
CA PRO A 580 6.96 29.86 21.49
C PRO A 580 5.90 30.38 22.47
N GLY A 581 4.68 29.85 22.38
CA GLY A 581 3.62 30.10 23.36
C GLY A 581 3.80 29.27 24.63
N LEU A 582 4.47 28.11 24.53
CA LEU A 582 4.82 27.26 25.66
C LEU A 582 6.16 26.56 25.42
N VAL A 583 7.01 26.53 26.44
CA VAL A 583 8.25 25.75 26.49
C VAL A 583 8.05 24.53 27.37
N VAL A 584 8.39 23.36 26.87
CA VAL A 584 8.31 22.09 27.60
C VAL A 584 9.72 21.51 27.77
N VAL A 585 10.07 21.13 28.99
CA VAL A 585 11.37 20.53 29.32
C VAL A 585 11.15 19.09 29.77
N ASP A 586 11.79 18.10 29.14
CA ASP A 586 11.77 16.70 29.61
C ASP A 586 12.62 16.60 30.88
N GLY A 587 11.97 16.63 32.04
CA GLY A 587 12.65 16.73 33.32
C GLY A 587 11.71 17.07 34.48
N GLY A 588 12.22 16.87 35.70
CA GLY A 588 11.53 17.22 36.92
C GLY A 588 11.82 18.66 37.38
N PRO A 589 11.48 19.01 38.63
CA PRO A 589 11.69 20.34 39.20
C PRO A 589 13.10 20.94 39.00
N PRO A 590 14.21 20.17 39.11
CA PRO A 590 15.55 20.73 38.90
C PRO A 590 15.77 21.26 37.48
N GLN A 591 15.31 20.53 36.46
CA GLN A 591 15.44 20.93 35.06
C GLN A 591 14.55 22.14 34.74
N VAL A 592 13.33 22.17 35.29
CA VAL A 592 12.41 23.30 35.14
C VAL A 592 12.96 24.56 35.79
N GLY A 593 13.51 24.43 37.00
CA GLY A 593 14.13 25.55 37.72
C GLY A 593 15.33 26.13 36.97
N ALA A 594 16.20 25.27 36.44
CA ALA A 594 17.33 25.70 35.62
C ALA A 594 16.87 26.42 34.35
N ALA A 595 15.87 25.88 33.67
CA ALA A 595 15.29 26.49 32.49
C ALA A 595 14.64 27.84 32.78
N ARG A 596 13.90 27.96 33.90
CA ARG A 596 13.29 29.23 34.33
C ARG A 596 14.34 30.30 34.61
N ALA A 597 15.42 29.96 35.30
CA ALA A 597 16.51 30.89 35.59
C ALA A 597 17.12 31.49 34.31
N VAL A 598 17.25 30.69 33.24
CA VAL A 598 17.74 31.19 31.94
C VAL A 598 16.77 32.16 31.28
N LEU A 599 15.46 31.88 31.30
CA LEU A 599 14.47 32.80 30.74
C LEU A 599 14.43 34.12 31.53
N ASP A 600 14.53 34.05 32.85
CA ASP A 600 14.58 35.23 33.74
C ASP A 600 15.82 36.09 33.47
N GLU A 601 16.99 35.48 33.31
CA GLU A 601 18.24 36.18 32.97
C GLU A 601 18.15 36.90 31.61
N LEU A 602 17.46 36.29 30.65
CA LEU A 602 17.27 36.85 29.30
C LEU A 602 16.07 37.81 29.20
N GLY A 603 15.28 37.98 30.26
CA GLY A 603 14.09 38.82 30.28
C GLY A 603 12.98 38.35 29.35
N ILE A 604 12.75 37.03 29.27
CA ILE A 604 11.74 36.41 28.40
C ILE A 604 10.59 35.88 29.23
N ASP A 605 9.38 36.38 28.97
CA ASP A 605 8.16 36.06 29.74
C ASP A 605 7.41 34.80 29.26
N THR A 606 8.04 33.96 28.43
CA THR A 606 7.38 32.76 27.87
C THR A 606 7.08 31.73 28.97
N PRO A 607 5.85 31.17 29.03
CA PRO A 607 5.51 30.08 29.94
C PRO A 607 6.37 28.84 29.73
N ILE A 608 6.78 28.21 30.83
CA ILE A 608 7.63 27.02 30.82
C ILE A 608 7.11 25.97 31.80
N VAL A 609 7.13 24.71 31.36
CA VAL A 609 6.69 23.56 32.17
C VAL A 609 7.67 22.40 32.03
N GLY A 610 7.79 21.60 33.09
CA GLY A 610 8.47 20.31 33.06
C GLY A 610 7.49 19.18 32.84
N LEU A 611 7.91 18.18 32.09
CA LEU A 611 7.17 16.94 31.92
C LEU A 611 8.00 15.78 32.48
N ALA A 612 7.57 15.23 33.62
CA ALA A 612 8.30 14.15 34.28
C ALA A 612 7.90 12.77 33.74
N LYS A 613 8.88 11.86 33.62
CA LYS A 613 8.71 10.49 33.07
C LYS A 613 7.76 9.58 33.85
N ARG A 614 7.42 9.91 35.11
CA ARG A 614 6.51 9.11 35.94
C ARG A 614 5.14 9.80 35.94
N LEU A 615 4.13 9.13 35.39
CA LEU A 615 2.73 9.58 35.34
C LEU A 615 2.44 10.86 34.53
N GLU A 616 3.40 11.36 33.74
CA GLU A 616 3.26 12.63 32.99
C GLU A 616 2.92 13.82 33.88
N GLU A 617 3.50 13.86 35.08
CA GLU A 617 3.34 14.97 36.01
C GLU A 617 3.90 16.25 35.37
N ILE A 618 3.06 17.29 35.34
CA ILE A 618 3.42 18.58 34.77
C ILE A 618 3.90 19.49 35.90
N TRP A 619 5.15 19.92 35.84
CA TRP A 619 5.77 20.75 36.86
C TRP A 619 5.84 22.21 36.40
N ILE A 620 5.14 23.08 37.11
CA ILE A 620 5.18 24.53 36.89
C ILE A 620 6.29 25.13 37.77
N PRO A 621 7.14 26.04 37.26
CA PRO A 621 8.17 26.69 38.07
C PRO A 621 7.57 27.42 39.28
N GLY A 622 8.05 27.11 40.48
CA GLY A 622 7.62 27.76 41.72
C GLY A 622 6.45 27.06 42.44
N ASP A 623 5.79 26.10 41.80
CA ASP A 623 4.71 25.34 42.43
C ASP A 623 5.24 24.12 43.20
N GLU A 624 4.62 23.84 44.36
CA GLU A 624 5.00 22.73 45.24
C GLU A 624 4.47 21.37 44.75
N PHE A 625 3.39 21.38 43.97
CA PHE A 625 2.70 20.16 43.50
C PHE A 625 2.57 20.17 41.97
N PRO A 626 2.70 19.02 41.30
CA PRO A 626 2.52 18.93 39.86
C PRO A 626 1.03 19.02 39.49
N VAL A 627 0.77 19.58 38.31
CA VAL A 627 -0.54 19.52 37.67
C VAL A 627 -0.74 18.11 37.08
N ILE A 628 -1.84 17.47 37.45
CA ILE A 628 -2.18 16.12 37.01
C ILE A 628 -3.42 16.18 36.13
N LEU A 629 -3.25 15.85 34.85
CA LEU A 629 -4.35 15.76 33.90
C LEU A 629 -5.05 14.39 33.97
N PRO A 630 -6.37 14.32 33.71
CA PRO A 630 -7.07 13.06 33.55
C PRO A 630 -6.46 12.19 32.44
N ARG A 631 -6.43 10.87 32.61
CA ARG A 631 -5.88 9.94 31.59
C ARG A 631 -6.61 9.96 30.24
N THR A 632 -7.82 10.50 30.22
CA THR A 632 -8.64 10.64 29.01
C THR A 632 -8.51 12.02 28.37
N SER A 633 -7.71 12.92 28.96
CA SER A 633 -7.52 14.31 28.52
C SER A 633 -6.79 14.38 27.17
N PRO A 634 -7.40 15.02 26.15
CA PRO A 634 -6.70 15.41 24.92
C PRO A 634 -5.38 16.16 25.15
N ALA A 635 -5.33 17.08 26.12
CA ALA A 635 -4.10 17.81 26.47
C ALA A 635 -2.97 16.89 26.95
N LEU A 636 -3.30 15.86 27.75
CA LEU A 636 -2.33 14.87 28.20
C LEU A 636 -1.76 14.04 27.03
N TYR A 637 -2.60 13.62 26.09
CA TYR A 637 -2.15 12.89 24.90
C TYR A 637 -1.22 13.75 24.02
N LEU A 638 -1.51 15.05 23.89
CA LEU A 638 -0.66 15.99 23.17
C LEU A 638 0.74 16.08 23.80
N LEU A 639 0.82 16.23 25.13
CA LEU A 639 2.10 16.28 25.86
C LEU A 639 2.88 14.96 25.79
N GLN A 640 2.20 13.81 25.88
CA GLN A 640 2.82 12.51 25.68
C GLN A 640 3.43 12.38 24.28
N HIS A 641 2.67 12.76 23.25
CA HIS A 641 3.13 12.71 21.87
C HIS A 641 4.34 13.64 21.65
N LEU A 642 4.29 14.85 22.21
CA LEU A 642 5.39 15.81 22.16
C LEU A 642 6.67 15.23 22.79
N ARG A 643 6.56 14.57 23.94
CA ARG A 643 7.70 13.93 24.61
C ARG A 643 8.23 12.73 23.83
N ASP A 644 7.35 11.84 23.40
CA ASP A 644 7.73 10.64 22.65
C ASP A 644 8.42 11.01 21.33
N GLU A 645 7.97 12.08 20.68
CA GLU A 645 8.59 12.63 19.47
C GLU A 645 9.97 13.24 19.77
N SER A 646 10.12 13.95 20.90
CA SER A 646 11.42 14.46 21.37
C SER A 646 12.41 13.32 21.63
N HIS A 647 11.99 12.30 22.39
CA HIS A 647 12.77 11.10 22.68
C HIS A 647 13.15 10.34 21.40
N ARG A 648 12.19 10.17 20.47
CA ARG A 648 12.42 9.51 19.18
C ARG A 648 13.45 10.26 18.35
N PHE A 649 13.36 11.59 18.31
CA PHE A 649 14.25 12.46 17.56
C PHE A 649 15.68 12.46 18.12
N ALA A 650 15.83 12.35 19.43
CA ALA A 650 17.11 12.15 20.09
C ALA A 650 17.77 10.81 19.71
N ILE A 651 17.01 9.70 19.77
CA ILE A 651 17.51 8.34 19.53
C ILE A 651 17.94 8.10 18.07
N THR A 652 17.26 8.72 17.09
CA THR A 652 17.50 8.46 15.65
C THR A 652 18.91 8.83 15.18
N HIS A 653 19.55 9.81 15.83
CA HIS A 653 20.92 10.26 15.52
C HIS A 653 21.98 9.17 15.78
N HIS A 654 21.78 8.31 16.79
CA HIS A 654 22.76 7.26 17.12
C HIS A 654 22.80 6.13 16.10
N ARG A 655 21.71 5.86 15.37
CA ARG A 655 21.71 4.87 14.27
C ARG A 655 22.49 5.37 13.06
N ALA A 656 22.34 6.65 12.72
CA ALA A 656 23.04 7.26 11.59
C ALA A 656 24.56 7.38 11.84
N LYS A 657 24.96 7.79 13.04
CA LYS A 657 26.39 7.97 13.39
C LYS A 657 27.16 6.65 13.57
N ARG A 658 26.50 5.56 14.00
CA ARG A 658 27.10 4.20 13.99
C ARG A 658 27.38 3.68 12.57
N SER A 659 26.52 4.02 11.61
CA SER A 659 26.71 3.73 10.18
C SER A 659 27.82 4.57 9.55
N ALA A 660 27.89 5.87 9.89
CA ALA A 660 28.88 6.82 9.39
C ALA A 660 30.28 6.65 10.02
N GLY A 661 30.36 6.30 11.30
CA GLY A 661 31.62 6.09 12.03
C GLY A 661 32.38 4.85 11.55
N MET A 662 31.67 3.78 11.16
CA MET A 662 32.28 2.61 10.51
C MET A 662 32.82 2.90 9.10
N THR A 663 32.26 3.89 8.40
CA THR A 663 32.62 4.19 7.00
C THR A 663 33.79 5.17 6.87
N ARG A 664 34.08 5.99 7.90
CA ARG A 664 35.22 6.92 7.90
C ARG A 664 36.56 6.25 8.28
N SER A 665 36.54 5.40 9.32
CA SER A 665 37.73 4.72 9.86
C SER A 665 38.50 3.86 8.85
N ALA A 666 37.82 3.28 7.85
CA ALA A 666 38.45 2.38 6.87
C ALA A 666 39.19 3.08 5.71
N LEU A 667 38.94 4.39 5.46
CA LEU A 667 39.51 5.14 4.33
C LEU A 667 40.55 6.19 4.74
N ASP A 668 40.69 6.45 6.04
CA ASP A 668 41.64 7.43 6.58
C ASP A 668 43.11 6.94 6.52
N GLY A 669 43.33 5.63 6.35
CA GLY A 669 44.67 5.02 6.26
C GLY A 669 45.31 5.00 4.86
N VAL A 670 44.61 5.45 3.81
CA VAL A 670 45.11 5.37 2.42
C VAL A 670 46.01 6.57 2.07
N PRO A 671 47.30 6.36 1.76
CA PRO A 671 48.21 7.45 1.37
C PRO A 671 47.71 8.20 0.12
N GLY A 672 47.60 9.53 0.20
CA GLY A 672 47.18 10.38 -0.92
C GLY A 672 45.66 10.52 -1.11
N LEU A 673 44.85 9.92 -0.22
CA LEU A 673 43.40 10.04 -0.21
C LEU A 673 42.93 11.12 0.77
N GLY A 674 42.79 12.37 0.28
CA GLY A 674 42.26 13.47 1.08
C GLY A 674 40.73 13.43 1.27
N PRO A 675 40.18 14.19 2.23
CA PRO A 675 38.76 14.14 2.61
C PRO A 675 37.79 14.46 1.46
N ALA A 676 38.19 15.33 0.52
CA ALA A 676 37.39 15.63 -0.67
C ALA A 676 37.26 14.43 -1.63
N ARG A 677 38.31 13.61 -1.75
CA ARG A 677 38.32 12.41 -2.60
C ARG A 677 37.59 11.24 -1.92
N GLN A 678 37.69 11.12 -0.60
CA GLN A 678 36.89 10.17 0.19
C GLN A 678 35.39 10.45 0.03
N ALA A 679 34.97 11.72 0.13
CA ALA A 679 33.58 12.11 -0.08
C ALA A 679 33.09 11.79 -1.50
N ALA A 680 33.94 11.98 -2.52
CA ALA A 680 33.62 11.63 -3.91
C ALA A 680 33.43 10.10 -4.09
N LEU A 681 34.27 9.28 -3.46
CA LEU A 681 34.12 7.82 -3.45
C LEU A 681 32.83 7.37 -2.76
N LEU A 682 32.56 7.91 -1.58
CA LEU A 682 31.35 7.56 -0.82
C LEU A 682 30.08 8.02 -1.54
N LYS A 683 30.13 9.16 -2.25
CA LYS A 683 29.01 9.61 -3.11
C LYS A 683 28.80 8.69 -4.32
N ALA A 684 29.87 8.19 -4.93
CA ALA A 684 29.79 7.34 -6.12
C ALA A 684 29.38 5.88 -5.79
N PHE A 685 29.85 5.33 -4.68
CA PHE A 685 29.65 3.92 -4.32
C PHE A 685 28.63 3.73 -3.18
N GLY A 686 28.28 4.78 -2.45
CA GLY A 686 27.31 4.80 -1.36
C GLY A 686 27.80 4.17 -0.05
N SER A 687 28.67 3.15 -0.08
CA SER A 687 29.26 2.55 1.12
C SER A 687 30.63 1.92 0.88
N VAL A 688 31.42 1.78 1.94
CA VAL A 688 32.75 1.13 1.91
C VAL A 688 32.64 -0.35 1.50
N LYS A 689 31.53 -1.03 1.83
CA LYS A 689 31.28 -2.42 1.41
C LYS A 689 31.14 -2.55 -0.12
N ARG A 690 30.43 -1.62 -0.76
CA ARG A 690 30.31 -1.59 -2.23
C ARG A 690 31.61 -1.16 -2.89
N LEU A 691 32.36 -0.25 -2.26
CA LEU A 691 33.68 0.16 -2.72
C LEU A 691 34.69 -1.01 -2.68
N ARG A 692 34.67 -1.84 -1.63
CA ARG A 692 35.50 -3.06 -1.53
C ARG A 692 35.19 -4.10 -2.61
N ALA A 693 33.94 -4.17 -3.06
CA ALA A 693 33.51 -5.11 -4.10
C ALA A 693 33.68 -4.57 -5.54
N ALA A 694 34.09 -3.31 -5.69
CA ALA A 694 34.26 -2.66 -6.99
C ALA A 694 35.65 -2.96 -7.58
N SER A 695 35.73 -3.11 -8.90
CA SER A 695 37.02 -3.31 -9.58
C SER A 695 37.86 -2.03 -9.59
N VAL A 696 39.18 -2.16 -9.75
CA VAL A 696 40.12 -1.03 -9.80
C VAL A 696 39.75 -0.06 -10.92
N GLU A 697 39.28 -0.57 -12.06
CA GLU A 697 38.84 0.25 -13.20
C GLU A 697 37.63 1.11 -12.82
N ARG A 698 36.67 0.52 -12.09
CA ARG A 698 35.46 1.24 -11.66
C ARG A 698 35.77 2.32 -10.63
N ILE A 699 36.75 2.09 -9.75
CA ILE A 699 37.21 3.07 -8.76
C ILE A 699 37.92 4.24 -9.46
N ALA A 700 38.68 3.96 -10.54
CA ALA A 700 39.40 4.98 -11.32
C ALA A 700 38.47 5.88 -12.16
N GLU A 701 37.22 5.51 -12.39
CA GLU A 701 36.23 6.37 -13.06
C GLU A 701 35.81 7.57 -12.21
N VAL A 702 36.04 7.54 -10.89
CA VAL A 702 35.67 8.64 -10.00
C VAL A 702 36.60 9.83 -10.22
N LYS A 703 35.99 10.99 -10.51
CA LYS A 703 36.70 12.24 -10.78
C LYS A 703 37.71 12.57 -9.68
N GLY A 704 39.00 12.61 -10.05
CA GLY A 704 40.11 12.92 -9.14
C GLY A 704 40.83 11.69 -8.57
N ILE A 705 40.48 10.47 -9.01
CA ILE A 705 41.15 9.22 -8.63
C ILE A 705 41.80 8.62 -9.87
N GLY A 706 43.12 8.72 -9.95
CA GLY A 706 43.90 8.09 -11.01
C GLY A 706 44.02 6.57 -10.80
N PRO A 707 44.46 5.82 -11.82
CA PRO A 707 44.59 4.36 -11.76
C PRO A 707 45.54 3.89 -10.65
N ALA A 708 46.61 4.64 -10.37
CA ALA A 708 47.53 4.33 -9.27
C ALA A 708 46.88 4.49 -7.88
N LEU A 709 46.02 5.49 -7.69
CA LEU A 709 45.31 5.70 -6.43
C LEU A 709 44.16 4.69 -6.27
N ALA A 710 43.49 4.34 -7.35
CA ALA A 710 42.46 3.30 -7.36
C ALA A 710 43.02 1.93 -6.93
N ALA A 711 44.21 1.57 -7.41
CA ALA A 711 44.91 0.35 -6.99
C ALA A 711 45.23 0.37 -5.48
N ALA A 712 45.79 1.48 -4.97
CA ALA A 712 46.11 1.64 -3.56
C ALA A 712 44.87 1.58 -2.64
N ILE A 713 43.73 2.12 -3.08
CA ILE A 713 42.45 2.03 -2.35
C ILE A 713 41.96 0.58 -2.32
N HIS A 714 41.99 -0.11 -3.46
CA HIS A 714 41.52 -1.49 -3.56
C HIS A 714 42.39 -2.45 -2.73
N GLU A 715 43.70 -2.27 -2.74
CA GLU A 715 44.67 -3.02 -1.93
C GLU A 715 44.44 -2.78 -0.43
N HIS A 716 44.36 -1.51 0.00
CA HIS A 716 44.13 -1.16 1.41
C HIS A 716 42.80 -1.67 1.96
N LEU A 717 41.74 -1.70 1.13
CA LEU A 717 40.44 -2.24 1.52
C LEU A 717 40.37 -3.76 1.47
N GLY A 718 41.30 -4.41 0.74
CA GLY A 718 41.45 -5.86 0.64
C GLY A 718 42.23 -6.48 1.81
N ASP A 719 43.27 -5.80 2.30
CA ASP A 719 44.16 -6.30 3.36
C ASP A 719 43.53 -6.33 4.78
N GLY A 720 42.40 -5.65 4.99
CA GLY A 720 41.67 -5.67 6.26
C GLY A 720 40.92 -6.98 6.57
N GLY A 721 41.28 -8.08 5.92
CA GLY A 721 40.63 -9.40 6.03
C GLY A 721 41.39 -10.45 6.86
N GLU A 722 42.59 -10.15 7.35
CA GLU A 722 43.46 -11.13 8.02
C GLU A 722 44.03 -10.64 9.36
N THR A 723 43.22 -10.01 10.22
CA THR A 723 43.56 -9.82 11.64
C THR A 723 42.33 -9.95 12.55
N ALA A 724 42.39 -10.96 13.44
CA ALA A 724 41.53 -11.32 14.58
C ALA A 724 40.11 -11.83 14.23
N GLY A 725 39.69 -13.06 14.58
CA GLY A 725 40.04 -13.86 15.77
C GLY A 725 38.93 -13.74 16.79
#